data_AF-A0A6G8G1F3-F1
#
_entry.id   AF-A0A6G8G1F3-F1
#
_cell.length_a   1.000
_cell.length_b   1.000
_cell.length_c   1.000
_cell.angle_alpha   90.00
_cell.angle_beta   90.00
_cell.angle_gamma   90.00
#
_symmetry.space_group_name_H-M   'P 1'
#
loop_
_entity.id
_entity.type
_entity.pdbx_description
1 polymer ?
#
loop_
_entity_poly.entity_id
_entity_poly.type
_entity_poly.pdbx_seq_one_letter_code
_entity_poly.pdbx_strand_id
1 'polypeptide(L)'
;MTALRLALTELRRIGASRVGRLALVAMVLVPSIYGGLYLYANDDPYGRLSEVPAAIVVEDEGTTLAGGEELKVGDDVADTLVEKHTFDWARVSRQRADSGLRDGDYDLVLVLPGSFSRDLASSATNDPRQARLEIRTNDANNYLARTIANTLVSQVTASVAEQVSNTAASRFLEGFADIHAQVVDASDGASKLADGAATASSGATKLADGADTLVSGQEQLASGADDLASGAGELADGLGTLRSSTEALPGQTRKLADGARQVSDGDAKVAAAGRKVADATDALLGDLTGTRGRLADDLRAAGLSETEVQAVLDRVDARTGPISQANATVQSTADDLDRLAAGADGVADGAEQLAAAAPRLSSGIATAADGSQQLSSGAIRLAAGQRDALDGSRRLASGAHDLDDGLGDLSAGATKLSDGLAKGADSIPDPSPEQRRAMAQTIGSPVAVDRDAEAAAGSYGAGLAPFFMSLALWIGGFVLFTRMRALSARALAAGQPAWRVALGGWLGPALLGALQAVVAFGVVALGVGIDVAHPLLLGLWMVTVSAAFLAVIHLLMARFGVVGQFLALVLMVLQLVSAGGTFPWQTLPAPLLPLHHVLPMSYAVDGVRRLMYGGPLSALGLDLAVVGGWGLAALALGALAARRAGTWTAARVKPELAA
;
A
#
# COMPACT_ATOMS: atom_id res chain seq x y z
N MET A 1 62.85 46.64 -58.77
CA MET A 1 62.06 45.41 -58.99
C MET A 1 60.93 45.36 -57.95
N THR A 2 59.72 44.93 -58.32
CA THR A 2 58.63 44.72 -57.35
C THR A 2 58.85 43.43 -56.55
N ALA A 3 58.28 43.34 -55.35
CA ALA A 3 58.34 42.13 -54.51
C ALA A 3 57.78 40.89 -55.26
N LEU A 4 56.69 41.06 -56.01
CA LEU A 4 56.12 40.02 -56.85
C LEU A 4 57.08 39.50 -57.93
N ARG A 5 57.82 40.39 -58.61
CA ARG A 5 58.82 39.96 -59.59
C ARG A 5 59.97 39.20 -58.94
N LEU A 6 60.39 39.56 -57.73
CA LEU A 6 61.42 38.83 -56.98
C LEU A 6 60.95 37.41 -56.64
N ALA A 7 59.74 37.28 -56.11
CA ALA A 7 59.12 35.99 -55.80
C ALA A 7 59.02 35.09 -57.04
N LEU A 8 58.47 35.61 -58.15
CA LEU A 8 58.33 34.86 -59.40
C LEU A 8 59.68 34.46 -60.00
N THR A 9 60.72 35.28 -59.84
CA THR A 9 62.06 34.96 -60.35
C THR A 9 62.68 33.79 -59.56
N GLU A 10 62.49 33.77 -58.25
CA GLU A 10 62.97 32.67 -57.40
C GLU A 10 62.21 31.36 -57.68
N LEU A 11 60.89 31.44 -57.88
CA LEU A 11 60.08 30.29 -58.30
C LEU A 11 60.53 29.74 -59.66
N ARG A 12 60.78 30.62 -60.64
CA ARG A 12 61.33 30.23 -61.95
C ARG A 12 62.72 29.61 -61.84
N ARG A 13 63.57 30.10 -60.93
CA ARG A 13 64.92 29.56 -60.69
C ARG A 13 64.86 28.10 -60.24
N ILE A 14 63.94 27.79 -59.34
CA ILE A 14 63.79 26.43 -58.80
C ILE A 14 63.07 25.54 -59.83
N GLY A 15 62.07 26.06 -60.53
CA GLY A 15 61.33 25.34 -61.56
C GLY A 15 62.04 25.19 -62.92
N ALA A 16 63.28 25.69 -63.06
CA ALA A 16 63.99 25.70 -64.33
C ALA A 16 64.38 24.29 -64.84
N SER A 17 64.56 23.31 -63.94
CA SER A 17 64.92 21.93 -64.28
C SER A 17 63.77 20.96 -64.02
N ARG A 18 63.76 19.80 -64.70
CA ARG A 18 62.78 18.72 -64.44
C ARG A 18 62.83 18.26 -62.98
N VAL A 19 64.04 18.05 -62.45
CA VAL A 19 64.28 17.70 -61.05
C VAL A 19 63.77 18.79 -60.10
N GLY A 20 63.97 20.07 -60.45
CA GLY A 20 63.48 21.19 -59.65
C GLY A 20 61.95 21.33 -59.62
N ARG A 21 61.27 21.04 -60.74
CA ARG A 21 59.79 20.95 -60.76
C ARG A 21 59.26 19.78 -59.94
N LEU A 22 59.87 18.60 -60.04
CA LEU A 22 59.52 17.45 -59.20
C LEU A 22 59.75 17.75 -57.72
N ALA A 23 60.85 18.43 -57.37
CA ALA A 23 61.11 18.87 -56.00
C ALA A 23 60.04 19.86 -55.50
N LEU A 24 59.56 20.80 -56.32
CA LEU A 24 58.48 21.70 -55.94
C LEU A 24 57.16 20.95 -55.71
N VAL A 25 56.80 20.00 -56.57
CA VAL A 25 55.62 19.15 -56.38
C VAL A 25 55.74 18.34 -55.10
N ALA A 26 56.89 17.68 -54.88
CA ALA A 26 57.15 16.92 -53.66
C ALA A 26 57.02 17.80 -52.40
N MET A 27 57.58 19.01 -52.40
CA MET A 27 57.46 19.96 -51.29
C MET A 27 56.01 20.38 -51.04
N VAL A 28 55.21 20.58 -52.10
CA VAL A 28 53.78 20.90 -51.95
C VAL A 28 53.00 19.75 -51.30
N LEU A 29 53.39 18.50 -51.56
CA LEU A 29 52.72 17.30 -51.01
C LEU A 29 53.15 16.94 -49.58
N VAL A 30 54.33 17.39 -49.11
CA VAL A 30 54.86 17.03 -47.77
C VAL A 30 53.84 17.25 -46.64
N PRO A 31 53.16 18.41 -46.53
CA PRO A 31 52.13 18.62 -45.50
C PRO A 31 50.98 17.64 -45.60
N SER A 32 50.54 17.32 -46.81
CA SER A 32 49.43 16.41 -47.05
C SER A 32 49.79 14.96 -46.75
N ILE A 33 51.04 14.55 -46.99
CA ILE A 33 51.54 13.23 -46.59
C ILE A 33 51.55 13.13 -45.07
N TYR A 34 52.13 14.12 -44.37
CA TYR A 34 52.25 14.05 -42.92
C TYR A 34 50.89 14.17 -42.21
N GLY A 35 50.10 15.20 -42.54
CA GLY A 35 48.79 15.43 -41.95
C GLY A 35 47.76 14.39 -42.41
N GLY A 36 47.67 14.13 -43.72
CA GLY A 36 46.67 13.22 -44.28
C GLY A 36 46.91 11.76 -43.95
N LEU A 37 48.14 11.24 -44.07
CA LEU A 37 48.42 9.82 -43.81
C LEU A 37 48.28 9.47 -42.32
N TYR A 38 48.70 10.37 -41.43
CA TYR A 38 48.54 10.15 -39.99
C TYR A 38 47.07 10.14 -39.59
N LEU A 39 46.29 11.10 -40.09
CA LEU A 39 44.85 11.16 -39.81
C LEU A 39 44.11 9.96 -40.41
N TYR A 40 44.46 9.54 -41.63
CA TYR A 40 43.93 8.31 -42.23
C TYR A 40 44.22 7.06 -41.38
N ALA A 41 45.45 6.91 -40.90
CA ALA A 41 45.83 5.77 -40.07
C ALA A 41 45.13 5.75 -38.69
N ASN A 42 44.63 6.90 -38.22
CA ASN A 42 43.97 7.06 -36.93
C ASN A 42 42.52 7.53 -37.08
N ASP A 43 41.89 7.32 -38.24
CA ASP A 43 40.60 7.92 -38.55
C ASP A 43 39.51 7.46 -37.57
N ASP A 44 39.33 6.14 -37.46
CA ASP A 44 38.38 5.53 -36.53
C ASP A 44 38.88 4.21 -35.92
N PRO A 45 39.81 4.25 -34.95
CA PRO A 45 40.22 3.06 -34.21
C PRO A 45 39.08 2.45 -33.38
N TYR A 46 38.03 3.21 -33.03
CA TYR A 46 36.90 2.70 -32.23
C TYR A 46 35.88 1.95 -33.08
N GLY A 47 35.69 2.33 -34.34
CA GLY A 47 34.90 1.57 -35.31
C GLY A 47 35.49 0.22 -35.70
N ARG A 48 36.77 -0.03 -35.34
CA ARG A 48 37.49 -1.29 -35.62
C ARG A 48 37.73 -2.15 -34.38
N LEU A 49 37.04 -1.89 -33.26
CA LEU A 49 37.20 -2.71 -32.05
C LEU A 49 36.85 -4.17 -32.27
N SER A 50 35.98 -4.48 -33.22
CA SER A 50 35.65 -5.85 -33.64
C SER A 50 36.84 -6.65 -34.19
N GLU A 51 37.96 -5.99 -34.51
CA GLU A 51 39.21 -6.64 -34.94
C GLU A 51 40.17 -6.89 -33.75
N VAL A 52 39.87 -6.37 -32.56
CA VAL A 52 40.72 -6.49 -31.36
C VAL A 52 40.40 -7.80 -30.64
N PRO A 53 41.36 -8.74 -30.50
CA PRO A 53 41.13 -10.03 -29.86
C PRO A 53 40.79 -9.87 -28.37
N ALA A 54 39.64 -10.42 -27.97
CA ALA A 54 39.20 -10.43 -26.58
C ALA A 54 38.72 -11.83 -26.19
N ALA A 55 38.87 -12.18 -24.92
CA ALA A 55 38.41 -13.46 -24.39
C ALA A 55 37.30 -13.26 -23.36
N ILE A 56 36.28 -14.11 -23.42
CA ILE A 56 35.24 -14.18 -22.41
C ILE A 56 35.23 -15.56 -21.75
N VAL A 57 35.20 -15.56 -20.43
CA VAL A 57 35.18 -16.75 -19.59
C VAL A 57 33.86 -16.76 -18.84
N VAL A 58 33.05 -17.80 -19.06
CA VAL A 58 31.78 -18.00 -18.37
C VAL A 58 31.94 -19.15 -17.39
N GLU A 59 32.02 -18.82 -16.10
CA GLU A 59 32.01 -19.81 -15.00
C GLU A 59 30.64 -19.87 -14.32
N ASP A 60 29.74 -18.92 -14.60
CA ASP A 60 28.39 -18.81 -14.03
C ASP A 60 27.60 -20.13 -14.15
N GLU A 61 27.09 -20.61 -13.02
CA GLU A 61 26.32 -21.86 -12.96
C GLU A 61 24.81 -21.64 -13.15
N GLY A 62 24.36 -20.38 -13.20
CA GLY A 62 22.95 -20.04 -13.16
C GLY A 62 22.34 -20.14 -11.76
N THR A 63 21.03 -19.87 -11.66
CA THR A 63 20.26 -20.04 -10.43
C THR A 63 18.79 -20.34 -10.74
N THR A 64 18.04 -20.91 -9.80
CA THR A 64 16.59 -21.09 -9.92
C THR A 64 15.88 -20.05 -9.06
N LEU A 65 14.91 -19.34 -9.64
CA LEU A 65 14.09 -18.35 -8.95
C LEU A 65 12.99 -19.04 -8.12
N ALA A 66 12.41 -18.33 -7.16
CA ALA A 66 11.34 -18.86 -6.29
C ALA A 66 10.11 -19.40 -7.05
N GLY A 67 9.87 -18.92 -8.28
CA GLY A 67 8.80 -19.41 -9.17
C GLY A 67 9.17 -20.65 -9.99
N GLY A 68 10.34 -21.24 -9.79
CA GLY A 68 10.83 -22.42 -10.53
C GLY A 68 11.52 -22.11 -11.86
N GLU A 69 11.59 -20.84 -12.26
CA GLU A 69 12.25 -20.38 -13.49
C GLU A 69 13.78 -20.41 -13.36
N GLU A 70 14.47 -20.96 -14.36
CA GLU A 70 15.94 -20.98 -14.42
C GLU A 70 16.47 -19.65 -14.96
N LEU A 71 17.45 -19.06 -14.28
CA LEU A 71 18.09 -17.78 -14.65
C LEU A 71 19.58 -18.01 -14.93
N LYS A 72 20.01 -17.75 -16.17
CA LYS A 72 21.38 -17.95 -16.68
C LYS A 72 21.95 -16.68 -17.32
N VAL A 73 22.06 -15.62 -16.51
CA VAL A 73 22.50 -14.29 -16.97
C VAL A 73 23.93 -14.32 -17.52
N GLY A 74 24.82 -15.16 -16.99
CA GLY A 74 26.20 -15.25 -17.47
C GLY A 74 26.28 -15.71 -18.93
N ASP A 75 25.49 -16.71 -19.32
CA ASP A 75 25.41 -17.16 -20.72
C ASP A 75 24.80 -16.07 -21.60
N ASP A 76 23.69 -15.46 -21.18
CA ASP A 76 23.01 -14.40 -21.94
C ASP A 76 23.94 -13.19 -22.20
N VAL A 77 24.72 -12.77 -21.19
CA VAL A 77 25.72 -11.69 -21.32
C VAL A 77 26.82 -12.09 -22.29
N ALA A 78 27.30 -13.33 -22.21
CA ALA A 78 28.37 -13.80 -23.08
C ALA A 78 27.93 -13.89 -24.53
N ASP A 79 26.76 -14.46 -24.78
CA ASP A 79 26.19 -14.59 -26.12
C ASP A 79 25.90 -13.20 -26.71
N THR A 80 25.34 -12.29 -25.93
CA THR A 80 25.11 -10.90 -26.36
C THR A 80 26.41 -10.19 -26.75
N LEU A 81 27.48 -10.38 -25.97
CA LEU A 81 28.78 -9.75 -26.26
C LEU A 81 29.40 -10.29 -27.53
N VAL A 82 29.31 -11.61 -27.75
CA VAL A 82 29.78 -12.29 -28.96
C VAL A 82 28.97 -11.85 -30.19
N GLU A 83 27.64 -11.84 -30.09
CA GLU A 83 26.74 -11.44 -31.19
C GLU A 83 26.89 -9.96 -31.59
N LYS A 84 27.08 -9.06 -30.62
CA LYS A 84 27.24 -7.64 -30.90
C LYS A 84 28.57 -7.28 -31.57
N HIS A 85 29.51 -8.22 -31.67
CA HIS A 85 30.83 -8.03 -32.29
C HIS A 85 31.55 -6.74 -31.87
N THR A 86 31.39 -6.33 -30.61
CA THR A 86 32.04 -5.10 -30.14
C THR A 86 33.56 -5.29 -30.00
N PHE A 87 33.98 -6.52 -29.75
CA PHE A 87 35.35 -7.03 -29.87
C PHE A 87 35.34 -8.37 -30.62
N ASP A 88 36.51 -8.86 -31.03
CA ASP A 88 36.65 -10.24 -31.51
C ASP A 88 36.63 -11.21 -30.32
N TRP A 89 35.43 -11.44 -29.78
CA TRP A 89 35.24 -12.24 -28.57
C TRP A 89 35.40 -13.74 -28.84
N ALA A 90 36.37 -14.35 -28.17
CA ALA A 90 36.53 -15.80 -28.08
C ALA A 90 36.06 -16.30 -26.71
N ARG A 91 35.03 -17.15 -26.69
CA ARG A 91 34.64 -17.87 -25.46
C ARG A 91 35.66 -18.97 -25.18
N VAL A 92 36.37 -18.86 -24.07
CA VAL A 92 37.50 -19.76 -23.72
C VAL A 92 37.50 -20.12 -22.23
N SER A 93 38.33 -21.10 -21.87
CA SER A 93 38.58 -21.43 -20.46
C SER A 93 39.41 -20.35 -19.76
N ARG A 94 39.25 -20.20 -18.44
CA ARG A 94 40.04 -19.26 -17.62
C ARG A 94 41.55 -19.42 -17.84
N GLN A 95 42.02 -20.67 -17.95
CA GLN A 95 43.44 -20.95 -18.17
C GLN A 95 43.93 -20.42 -19.52
N ARG A 96 43.15 -20.61 -20.60
CA ARG A 96 43.50 -20.11 -21.94
C ARG A 96 43.43 -18.60 -22.01
N ALA A 97 42.41 -17.98 -21.39
CA ALA A 97 42.29 -16.54 -21.30
C ALA A 97 43.52 -15.92 -20.60
N ASP A 98 43.94 -16.50 -19.47
CA ASP A 98 45.07 -16.02 -18.68
C ASP A 98 46.43 -16.20 -19.37
N SER A 99 46.62 -17.29 -20.11
CA SER A 99 47.83 -17.44 -20.95
C SER A 99 47.78 -16.50 -22.14
N GLY A 100 46.63 -16.40 -22.83
CA GLY A 100 46.51 -15.57 -24.03
C GLY A 100 46.67 -14.08 -23.73
N LEU A 101 46.20 -13.60 -22.58
CA LEU A 101 46.44 -12.22 -22.14
C LEU A 101 47.93 -11.94 -21.82
N ARG A 102 48.64 -12.96 -21.31
CA ARG A 102 50.09 -12.85 -21.03
C ARG A 102 50.92 -12.90 -22.30
N ASP A 103 50.55 -13.79 -23.22
CA ASP A 103 51.29 -14.06 -24.45
C ASP A 103 50.96 -13.05 -25.57
N GLY A 104 49.90 -12.24 -25.41
CA GLY A 104 49.47 -11.24 -26.38
C GLY A 104 48.45 -11.74 -27.40
N ASP A 105 47.88 -12.93 -27.21
CA ASP A 105 46.80 -13.47 -28.03
C ASP A 105 45.46 -12.76 -27.77
N TYR A 106 45.28 -12.17 -26.57
CA TYR A 106 44.11 -11.38 -26.20
C TYR A 106 44.57 -10.05 -25.57
N ASP A 107 43.91 -8.95 -25.93
CA ASP A 107 44.13 -7.63 -25.34
C ASP A 107 43.28 -7.41 -24.07
N LEU A 108 42.18 -8.16 -23.96
CA LEU A 108 41.19 -8.06 -22.89
C LEU A 108 40.64 -9.45 -22.53
N VAL A 109 40.45 -9.69 -21.24
CA VAL A 109 39.69 -10.83 -20.71
C VAL A 109 38.55 -10.33 -19.82
N LEU A 110 37.33 -10.80 -20.08
CA LEU A 110 36.17 -10.65 -19.19
C LEU A 110 35.82 -12.01 -18.57
N VAL A 111 35.65 -12.07 -17.26
CA VAL A 111 35.22 -13.28 -16.55
C VAL A 111 33.93 -13.04 -15.79
N LEU A 112 32.97 -13.94 -16.02
CA LEU A 112 31.69 -14.07 -15.35
C LEU A 112 31.81 -15.19 -14.29
N PRO A 113 31.94 -14.87 -12.99
CA PRO A 113 32.18 -15.86 -11.94
C PRO A 113 30.99 -16.82 -11.73
N GLY A 114 31.25 -17.97 -11.10
CA GLY A 114 30.24 -19.02 -10.83
C GLY A 114 28.98 -18.58 -10.08
N SER A 115 29.07 -17.55 -9.25
CA SER A 115 27.95 -17.02 -8.48
C SER A 115 27.17 -15.91 -9.18
N PHE A 116 27.53 -15.52 -10.41
CA PHE A 116 27.04 -14.29 -11.04
C PHE A 116 25.50 -14.21 -11.10
N SER A 117 24.82 -15.21 -11.68
CA SER A 117 23.35 -15.23 -11.74
C SER A 117 22.70 -15.32 -10.36
N ARG A 118 23.31 -16.08 -9.44
CA ARG A 118 22.82 -16.25 -8.05
C ARG A 118 22.88 -14.95 -7.26
N ASP A 119 24.00 -14.23 -7.37
CA ASP A 119 24.20 -12.94 -6.72
C ASP A 119 23.26 -11.89 -7.31
N LEU A 120 22.98 -11.90 -8.62
CA LEU A 120 21.95 -11.03 -9.22
C LEU A 120 20.54 -11.33 -8.69
N ALA A 121 20.15 -12.61 -8.62
CA ALA A 121 18.83 -13.02 -8.12
C ALA A 121 18.65 -12.78 -6.61
N SER A 122 19.74 -12.68 -5.84
CA SER A 122 19.70 -12.46 -4.39
C SER A 122 19.03 -11.14 -3.99
N SER A 123 18.95 -10.18 -4.92
CA SER A 123 18.21 -8.91 -4.75
C SER A 123 16.72 -9.11 -4.46
N ALA A 124 16.15 -10.24 -4.86
CA ALA A 124 14.77 -10.63 -4.57
C ALA A 124 14.63 -11.49 -3.29
N THR A 125 15.70 -11.59 -2.47
CA THR A 125 15.75 -12.38 -1.24
C THR A 125 16.09 -11.51 -0.03
N ASN A 126 16.02 -12.07 1.18
CA ASN A 126 16.38 -11.38 2.41
C ASN A 126 17.90 -11.28 2.68
N ASP A 127 18.76 -11.86 1.82
CA ASP A 127 20.24 -11.79 1.91
C ASP A 127 20.82 -11.26 0.58
N PRO A 128 20.72 -9.95 0.29
CA PRO A 128 21.18 -9.39 -0.98
C PRO A 128 22.70 -9.40 -1.10
N ARG A 129 23.20 -9.82 -2.26
CA ARG A 129 24.61 -9.88 -2.63
C ARG A 129 24.84 -9.09 -3.92
N GLN A 130 26.07 -8.62 -4.08
CA GLN A 130 26.49 -7.92 -5.31
C GLN A 130 27.16 -8.91 -6.25
N ALA A 131 26.62 -9.04 -7.45
CA ALA A 131 27.28 -9.74 -8.53
C ALA A 131 28.57 -9.01 -8.95
N ARG A 132 29.61 -9.78 -9.26
CA ARG A 132 30.92 -9.25 -9.65
C ARG A 132 31.27 -9.68 -11.05
N LEU A 133 31.92 -8.78 -11.79
CA LEU A 133 32.58 -9.06 -13.06
C LEU A 133 34.08 -8.87 -12.85
N GLU A 134 34.89 -9.77 -13.39
CA GLU A 134 36.35 -9.64 -13.34
C GLU A 134 36.87 -9.28 -14.74
N ILE A 135 37.68 -8.22 -14.81
CA ILE A 135 38.31 -7.78 -16.05
C ILE A 135 39.81 -7.78 -15.89
N ARG A 136 40.50 -8.29 -16.89
CA ARG A 136 41.95 -8.35 -16.92
C ARG A 136 42.45 -7.80 -18.25
N THR A 137 43.43 -6.91 -18.16
CA THR A 137 44.14 -6.31 -19.29
C THR A 137 45.64 -6.37 -19.05
N ASN A 138 46.42 -6.25 -20.11
CA ASN A 138 47.87 -6.18 -20.04
C ASN A 138 48.40 -4.98 -20.83
N ASP A 139 48.74 -3.91 -20.12
CA ASP A 139 49.25 -2.67 -20.73
C ASP A 139 50.55 -2.86 -21.50
N ALA A 140 51.32 -3.93 -21.23
CA ALA A 140 52.52 -4.23 -21.99
C ALA A 140 52.21 -4.61 -23.44
N ASN A 141 51.00 -5.10 -23.70
CA ASN A 141 50.51 -5.42 -25.04
C ASN A 141 49.86 -4.18 -25.67
N ASN A 142 48.93 -3.54 -24.94
CA ASN A 142 48.21 -2.36 -25.44
C ASN A 142 47.67 -1.49 -24.29
N TYR A 143 48.19 -0.27 -24.14
CA TYR A 143 47.72 0.68 -23.12
C TYR A 143 46.27 1.16 -23.34
N LEU A 144 45.84 1.29 -24.60
CA LEU A 144 44.48 1.75 -24.93
C LEU A 144 43.43 0.69 -24.59
N ALA A 145 43.81 -0.59 -24.57
CA ALA A 145 42.91 -1.69 -24.23
C ALA A 145 42.28 -1.52 -22.85
N ARG A 146 43.02 -1.02 -21.84
CA ARG A 146 42.44 -0.74 -20.50
C ARG A 146 41.36 0.34 -20.56
N THR A 147 41.61 1.44 -21.26
CA THR A 147 40.66 2.55 -21.33
C THR A 147 39.38 2.13 -22.06
N ILE A 148 39.51 1.41 -23.17
CA ILE A 148 38.38 0.91 -23.95
C ILE A 148 37.60 -0.14 -23.14
N ALA A 149 38.29 -1.07 -22.48
CA ALA A 149 37.67 -2.08 -21.62
C ALA A 149 36.86 -1.46 -20.48
N ASN A 150 37.38 -0.45 -19.80
CA ASN A 150 36.66 0.23 -18.72
C ASN A 150 35.37 0.89 -19.20
N THR A 151 35.40 1.55 -20.37
CA THR A 151 34.20 2.19 -20.95
C THR A 151 33.14 1.15 -21.34
N LEU A 152 33.56 0.04 -21.95
CA LEU A 152 32.65 -1.03 -22.36
C LEU A 152 32.00 -1.71 -21.15
N VAL A 153 32.78 -1.97 -20.10
CA VAL A 153 32.31 -2.58 -18.86
C VAL A 153 31.29 -1.70 -18.17
N SER A 154 31.48 -0.37 -18.13
CA SER A 154 30.47 0.53 -17.58
C SER A 154 29.14 0.42 -18.31
N GLN A 155 29.14 0.21 -19.64
CA GLN A 155 27.92 0.04 -20.42
C GLN A 155 27.26 -1.33 -20.16
N VAL A 156 28.04 -2.42 -20.13
CA VAL A 156 27.53 -3.77 -19.84
C VAL A 156 26.98 -3.85 -18.42
N THR A 157 27.70 -3.31 -17.44
CA THR A 157 27.26 -3.29 -16.03
C THR A 157 25.98 -2.47 -15.87
N ALA A 158 25.86 -1.33 -16.55
CA ALA A 158 24.64 -0.51 -16.52
C ALA A 158 23.44 -1.25 -17.11
N SER A 159 23.61 -1.92 -18.26
CA SER A 159 22.54 -2.69 -18.91
C SER A 159 22.08 -3.88 -18.07
N VAL A 160 23.02 -4.64 -17.48
CA VAL A 160 22.69 -5.76 -16.60
C VAL A 160 22.03 -5.27 -15.31
N ALA A 161 22.52 -4.17 -14.72
CA ALA A 161 21.94 -3.58 -13.53
C ALA A 161 20.51 -3.07 -13.80
N GLU A 162 20.25 -2.45 -14.95
CA GLU A 162 18.92 -2.01 -15.36
C GLU A 162 17.96 -3.21 -15.49
N GLN A 163 18.36 -4.26 -16.20
CA GLN A 163 17.51 -5.43 -16.42
C GLN A 163 17.15 -6.13 -15.10
N VAL A 164 18.15 -6.35 -14.23
CA VAL A 164 17.95 -7.01 -12.93
C VAL A 164 17.10 -6.14 -12.00
N SER A 165 17.36 -4.83 -11.96
CA SER A 165 16.59 -3.90 -11.15
C SER A 165 15.15 -3.77 -11.63
N ASN A 166 14.92 -3.78 -12.95
CA ASN A 166 13.57 -3.80 -13.54
C ASN A 166 12.81 -5.07 -13.13
N THR A 167 13.43 -6.25 -13.25
CA THR A 167 12.80 -7.50 -12.85
C THR A 167 12.49 -7.54 -11.35
N ALA A 168 13.44 -7.11 -10.51
CA ALA A 168 13.25 -7.06 -9.05
C ALA A 168 12.15 -6.06 -8.66
N ALA A 169 12.16 -4.85 -9.24
CA ALA A 169 11.14 -3.84 -9.00
C ALA A 169 9.75 -4.29 -9.47
N SER A 170 9.67 -4.95 -10.64
CA SER A 170 8.40 -5.51 -11.13
C SER A 170 7.83 -6.49 -10.12
N ARG A 171 8.62 -7.48 -9.67
CA ARG A 171 8.20 -8.49 -8.67
C ARG A 171 7.77 -7.87 -7.35
N PHE A 172 8.52 -6.89 -6.88
CA PHE A 172 8.18 -6.16 -5.65
C PHE A 172 6.83 -5.42 -5.78
N LEU A 173 6.58 -4.78 -6.92
CA LEU A 173 5.31 -4.12 -7.20
C LEU A 173 4.14 -5.12 -7.38
N GLU A 174 4.38 -6.33 -7.90
CA GLU A 174 3.33 -7.38 -7.92
C GLU A 174 2.99 -7.80 -6.49
N GLY A 175 4.00 -7.97 -5.63
CA GLY A 175 3.78 -8.26 -4.21
C GLY A 175 2.90 -7.21 -3.52
N PHE A 176 3.05 -5.93 -3.84
CA PHE A 176 2.14 -4.90 -3.32
C PHE A 176 0.72 -5.00 -3.86
N ALA A 177 0.56 -5.29 -5.15
CA ALA A 177 -0.76 -5.52 -5.73
C ALA A 177 -1.48 -6.72 -5.09
N ASP A 178 -0.74 -7.80 -4.83
CA ASP A 178 -1.27 -8.98 -4.13
C ASP A 178 -1.68 -8.65 -2.68
N ILE A 179 -0.86 -7.88 -1.95
CA ILE A 179 -1.20 -7.41 -0.59
C ILE A 179 -2.44 -6.50 -0.65
N HIS A 180 -2.50 -5.57 -1.61
CA HIS A 180 -3.65 -4.71 -1.80
C HIS A 180 -4.93 -5.54 -1.98
N ALA A 181 -4.91 -6.51 -2.89
CA ALA A 181 -6.04 -7.41 -3.12
C ALA A 181 -6.47 -8.17 -1.86
N GLN A 182 -5.51 -8.73 -1.10
CA GLN A 182 -5.81 -9.45 0.14
C GLN A 182 -6.38 -8.53 1.24
N VAL A 183 -5.94 -7.28 1.31
CA VAL A 183 -6.48 -6.29 2.27
C VAL A 183 -7.89 -5.87 1.88
N VAL A 184 -8.18 -5.72 0.58
CA VAL A 184 -9.54 -5.50 0.05
C VAL A 184 -10.45 -6.68 0.40
N ASP A 185 -10.03 -7.91 0.14
CA ASP A 185 -10.80 -9.12 0.49
C ASP A 185 -11.07 -9.21 2.00
N ALA A 186 -10.10 -8.82 2.84
CA ALA A 186 -10.27 -8.78 4.28
C ALA A 186 -11.23 -7.67 4.73
N SER A 187 -11.20 -6.49 4.07
CA SER A 187 -12.15 -5.39 4.31
C SER A 187 -13.57 -5.84 3.99
N ASP A 188 -13.79 -6.46 2.83
CA ASP A 188 -15.07 -7.04 2.43
C ASP A 188 -15.55 -8.12 3.41
N GLY A 189 -14.63 -8.96 3.90
CA GLY A 189 -14.92 -9.95 4.93
C GLY A 189 -15.40 -9.32 6.24
N ALA A 190 -14.77 -8.23 6.68
CA ALA A 190 -15.16 -7.48 7.86
C ALA A 190 -16.51 -6.76 7.67
N SER A 191 -16.79 -6.22 6.49
CA SER A 191 -18.09 -5.65 6.14
C SER A 191 -19.20 -6.70 6.21
N LYS A 192 -18.98 -7.89 5.64
CA LYS A 192 -19.94 -9.02 5.75
C LYS A 192 -20.19 -9.45 7.20
N LEU A 193 -19.15 -9.43 8.04
CA LEU A 193 -19.29 -9.71 9.47
C LEU A 193 -20.14 -8.65 10.17
N ALA A 194 -19.95 -7.36 9.84
CA ALA A 194 -20.75 -6.26 10.37
C ALA A 194 -22.23 -6.42 10.00
N ASP A 195 -22.52 -6.67 8.72
CA ASP A 195 -23.89 -6.88 8.22
C ASP A 195 -24.56 -8.10 8.88
N GLY A 196 -23.80 -9.19 9.05
CA GLY A 196 -24.26 -10.38 9.75
C GLY A 196 -24.57 -10.12 11.21
N ALA A 197 -23.71 -9.39 11.92
CA ALA A 197 -23.90 -8.99 13.31
C ALA A 197 -25.11 -8.06 13.46
N ALA A 198 -25.30 -7.09 12.55
CA ALA A 198 -26.48 -6.21 12.55
C ALA A 198 -27.78 -7.00 12.31
N THR A 199 -27.75 -7.98 11.40
CA THR A 199 -28.91 -8.88 11.17
C THR A 199 -29.22 -9.71 12.41
N ALA A 200 -28.19 -10.25 13.06
CA ALA A 200 -28.34 -11.02 14.29
C ALA A 200 -28.86 -10.15 15.44
N SER A 201 -28.36 -8.91 15.59
CA SER A 201 -28.84 -7.92 16.57
C SER A 201 -30.32 -7.66 16.35
N SER A 202 -30.78 -7.39 15.13
CA SER A 202 -32.22 -7.26 14.85
C SER A 202 -33.05 -8.49 15.26
N GLY A 203 -32.47 -9.69 15.15
CA GLY A 203 -33.08 -10.92 15.65
C GLY A 203 -33.11 -10.98 17.19
N ALA A 204 -32.04 -10.55 17.85
CA ALA A 204 -31.94 -10.45 19.30
C ALA A 204 -32.91 -9.43 19.88
N THR A 205 -33.08 -8.25 19.25
CA THR A 205 -34.11 -7.28 19.63
C THR A 205 -35.51 -7.90 19.59
N LYS A 206 -35.85 -8.65 18.53
CA LYS A 206 -37.15 -9.34 18.45
C LYS A 206 -37.32 -10.41 19.53
N LEU A 207 -36.23 -11.10 19.87
CA LEU A 207 -36.23 -12.07 20.98
C LEU A 207 -36.45 -11.37 22.32
N ALA A 208 -35.80 -10.23 22.54
CA ALA A 208 -35.96 -9.41 23.74
C ALA A 208 -37.39 -8.89 23.88
N ASP A 209 -37.96 -8.32 22.82
CA ASP A 209 -39.37 -7.87 22.78
C ASP A 209 -40.34 -9.02 23.09
N GLY A 210 -40.09 -10.20 22.52
CA GLY A 210 -40.88 -11.40 22.78
C GLY A 210 -40.75 -11.90 24.23
N ALA A 211 -39.55 -11.82 24.79
CA ALA A 211 -39.30 -12.18 26.19
C ALA A 211 -39.94 -11.18 27.16
N ASP A 212 -39.92 -9.88 26.87
CA ASP A 212 -40.62 -8.86 27.65
C ASP A 212 -42.15 -9.04 27.62
N THR A 213 -42.68 -9.44 26.46
CA THR A 213 -44.09 -9.85 26.33
C THR A 213 -44.40 -11.08 27.17
N LEU A 214 -43.51 -12.07 27.18
CA LEU A 214 -43.65 -13.28 28.01
C LEU A 214 -43.61 -12.92 29.50
N VAL A 215 -42.68 -12.06 29.94
CA VAL A 215 -42.61 -11.56 31.33
C VAL A 215 -43.94 -10.92 31.71
N SER A 216 -44.46 -10.01 30.89
CA SER A 216 -45.74 -9.35 31.14
C SER A 216 -46.90 -10.34 31.27
N GLY A 217 -46.93 -11.38 30.42
CA GLY A 217 -47.93 -12.45 30.51
C GLY A 217 -47.79 -13.32 31.76
N GLN A 218 -46.56 -13.63 32.16
CA GLN A 218 -46.28 -14.40 33.39
C GLN A 218 -46.61 -13.59 34.65
N GLU A 219 -46.43 -12.27 34.65
CA GLU A 219 -46.88 -11.41 35.76
C GLU A 219 -48.39 -11.49 35.96
N GLN A 220 -49.16 -11.44 34.87
CA GLN A 220 -50.61 -11.61 34.92
C GLN A 220 -51.01 -12.99 35.42
N LEU A 221 -50.33 -14.05 34.95
CA LEU A 221 -50.63 -15.42 35.37
C LEU A 221 -50.26 -15.68 36.83
N ALA A 222 -49.13 -15.14 37.29
CA ALA A 222 -48.71 -15.20 38.70
C ALA A 222 -49.72 -14.48 39.60
N SER A 223 -50.16 -13.28 39.21
CA SER A 223 -51.22 -12.54 39.93
C SER A 223 -52.52 -13.35 39.98
N GLY A 224 -52.98 -13.91 38.87
CA GLY A 224 -54.20 -14.71 38.84
C GLY A 224 -54.09 -16.01 39.65
N ALA A 225 -52.90 -16.61 39.72
CA ALA A 225 -52.65 -17.77 40.57
C ALA A 225 -52.68 -17.41 42.07
N ASP A 226 -52.18 -16.23 42.43
CA ASP A 226 -52.28 -15.69 43.80
C ASP A 226 -53.73 -15.38 44.19
N ASP A 227 -54.52 -14.82 43.27
CA ASP A 227 -55.96 -14.59 43.47
C ASP A 227 -56.71 -15.92 43.67
N LEU A 228 -56.41 -16.93 42.85
CA LEU A 228 -56.98 -18.27 42.99
C LEU A 228 -56.60 -18.92 44.33
N ALA A 229 -55.34 -18.78 44.75
CA ALA A 229 -54.87 -19.31 46.04
C ALA A 229 -55.59 -18.64 47.22
N SER A 230 -55.75 -17.32 47.16
CA SER A 230 -56.46 -16.53 48.16
C SER A 230 -57.94 -16.93 48.23
N GLY A 231 -58.64 -16.94 47.09
CA GLY A 231 -60.06 -17.30 47.05
C GLY A 231 -60.34 -18.76 47.44
N ALA A 232 -59.45 -19.69 47.09
CA ALA A 232 -59.55 -21.06 47.55
C ALA A 232 -59.30 -21.20 49.07
N GLY A 233 -58.41 -20.37 49.63
CA GLY A 233 -58.19 -20.27 51.08
C GLY A 233 -59.43 -19.76 51.80
N GLU A 234 -60.03 -18.67 51.32
CA GLU A 234 -61.28 -18.12 51.88
C GLU A 234 -62.43 -19.13 51.85
N LEU A 235 -62.58 -19.87 50.74
CA LEU A 235 -63.57 -20.95 50.63
C LEU A 235 -63.30 -22.07 51.65
N ALA A 236 -62.04 -22.47 51.82
CA ALA A 236 -61.65 -23.50 52.78
C ALA A 236 -61.91 -23.08 54.22
N ASP A 237 -61.61 -21.84 54.58
CA ASP A 237 -61.88 -21.28 55.90
C ASP A 237 -63.40 -21.16 56.17
N GLY A 238 -64.16 -20.72 55.17
CA GLY A 238 -65.63 -20.64 55.24
C GLY A 238 -66.28 -22.01 55.42
N LEU A 239 -65.83 -23.01 54.65
CA LEU A 239 -66.31 -24.40 54.79
C LEU A 239 -65.85 -25.05 56.11
N GLY A 240 -64.66 -24.70 56.60
CA GLY A 240 -64.20 -25.09 57.93
C GLY A 240 -65.08 -24.53 59.05
N THR A 241 -65.50 -23.28 58.92
CA THR A 241 -66.45 -22.62 59.83
C THR A 241 -67.85 -23.23 59.75
N LEU A 242 -68.32 -23.54 58.55
CA LEU A 242 -69.61 -24.21 58.36
C LEU A 242 -69.59 -25.64 58.94
N ARG A 243 -68.47 -26.36 58.78
CA ARG A 243 -68.26 -27.70 59.35
C ARG A 243 -68.36 -27.66 60.87
N SER A 244 -67.60 -26.78 61.53
CA SER A 244 -67.63 -26.66 63.00
C SER A 244 -69.01 -26.24 63.52
N SER A 245 -69.68 -25.33 62.82
CA SER A 245 -71.02 -24.85 63.22
C SER A 245 -72.12 -25.91 63.08
N THR A 246 -71.93 -26.89 62.19
CA THR A 246 -72.94 -27.95 61.92
C THR A 246 -72.64 -29.29 62.59
N GLU A 247 -71.45 -29.45 63.18
CA GLU A 247 -71.01 -30.70 63.83
C GLU A 247 -71.97 -31.15 64.94
N ALA A 248 -72.44 -30.22 65.77
CA ALA A 248 -73.33 -30.52 66.88
C ALA A 248 -74.80 -30.67 66.47
N LEU A 249 -75.17 -30.37 65.22
CA LEU A 249 -76.57 -30.33 64.77
C LEU A 249 -77.28 -31.68 64.93
N PRO A 250 -76.71 -32.85 64.52
CA PRO A 250 -77.38 -34.13 64.72
C PRO A 250 -77.71 -34.44 66.18
N GLY A 251 -76.82 -34.05 67.11
CA GLY A 251 -77.04 -34.23 68.55
C GLY A 251 -78.09 -33.28 69.10
N GLN A 252 -78.05 -32.00 68.70
CA GLN A 252 -79.02 -31.00 69.11
C GLN A 252 -80.43 -31.32 68.63
N THR A 253 -80.58 -31.78 67.39
CA THR A 253 -81.89 -32.14 66.83
C THR A 253 -82.46 -33.41 67.45
N ARG A 254 -81.62 -34.42 67.79
CA ARG A 254 -82.08 -35.58 68.59
C ARG A 254 -82.57 -35.15 69.97
N LYS A 255 -81.82 -34.28 70.65
CA LYS A 255 -82.22 -33.75 71.96
C LYS A 255 -83.55 -32.98 71.88
N LEU A 256 -83.80 -32.26 70.78
CA LEU A 256 -85.09 -31.60 70.52
C LEU A 256 -86.21 -32.63 70.31
N ALA A 257 -85.96 -33.70 69.54
CA ALA A 257 -86.92 -34.77 69.34
C ALA A 257 -87.29 -35.48 70.66
N ASP A 258 -86.27 -35.85 71.44
CA ASP A 258 -86.44 -36.49 72.76
C ASP A 258 -87.23 -35.59 73.71
N GLY A 259 -86.92 -34.28 73.75
CA GLY A 259 -87.64 -33.31 74.58
C GLY A 259 -89.10 -33.13 74.15
N ALA A 260 -89.37 -33.09 72.84
CA ALA A 260 -90.72 -33.01 72.31
C ALA A 260 -91.55 -34.27 72.63
N ARG A 261 -90.95 -35.48 72.52
CA ARG A 261 -91.59 -36.72 72.99
C ARG A 261 -91.89 -36.69 74.48
N GLN A 262 -90.97 -36.18 75.29
CA GLN A 262 -91.17 -36.08 76.73
C GLN A 262 -92.38 -35.18 77.07
N VAL A 263 -92.58 -34.09 76.32
CA VAL A 263 -93.76 -33.22 76.45
C VAL A 263 -95.02 -33.98 76.03
N SER A 264 -95.01 -34.61 74.85
CA SER A 264 -96.14 -35.43 74.35
C SER A 264 -96.58 -36.50 75.36
N ASP A 265 -95.64 -37.30 75.85
CA ASP A 265 -95.88 -38.33 76.87
C ASP A 265 -96.44 -37.75 78.17
N GLY A 266 -95.98 -36.55 78.55
CA GLY A 266 -96.46 -35.82 79.73
C GLY A 266 -97.90 -35.36 79.56
N ASP A 267 -98.20 -34.70 78.45
CA ASP A 267 -99.53 -34.20 78.11
C ASP A 267 -100.54 -35.35 78.00
N ALA A 268 -100.19 -36.45 77.33
CA ALA A 268 -101.03 -37.64 77.23
C ALA A 268 -101.34 -38.27 78.60
N LYS A 269 -100.37 -38.31 79.52
CA LYS A 269 -100.57 -38.81 80.89
C LYS A 269 -101.52 -37.91 81.68
N VAL A 270 -101.38 -36.59 81.57
CA VAL A 270 -102.25 -35.62 82.25
C VAL A 270 -103.66 -35.66 81.65
N ALA A 271 -103.80 -35.71 80.33
CA ALA A 271 -105.08 -35.86 79.65
C ALA A 271 -105.81 -37.15 80.07
N ALA A 272 -105.09 -38.28 80.15
CA ALA A 272 -105.65 -39.55 80.63
C ALA A 272 -106.09 -39.49 82.11
N ALA A 273 -105.33 -38.79 82.96
CA ALA A 273 -105.73 -38.56 84.35
C ALA A 273 -106.97 -37.63 84.43
N GLY A 274 -107.00 -36.58 83.62
CA GLY A 274 -108.14 -35.68 83.47
C GLY A 274 -109.41 -36.43 83.06
N ARG A 275 -109.32 -37.32 82.05
CA ARG A 275 -110.43 -38.20 81.65
C ARG A 275 -110.90 -39.12 82.78
N LYS A 276 -110.00 -39.74 83.53
CA LYS A 276 -110.39 -40.57 84.70
C LYS A 276 -111.12 -39.76 85.76
N VAL A 277 -110.67 -38.53 86.04
CA VAL A 277 -111.37 -37.61 86.94
C VAL A 277 -112.73 -37.23 86.35
N ALA A 278 -112.79 -37.02 85.04
CA ALA A 278 -114.02 -36.64 84.38
C ALA A 278 -115.06 -37.76 84.40
N ASP A 279 -114.66 -38.99 84.04
CA ASP A 279 -115.49 -40.19 84.08
C ASP A 279 -116.01 -40.46 85.50
N ALA A 280 -115.16 -40.30 86.52
CA ALA A 280 -115.56 -40.44 87.92
C ALA A 280 -116.54 -39.33 88.36
N THR A 281 -116.36 -38.11 87.85
CA THR A 281 -117.24 -36.98 88.13
C THR A 281 -118.59 -37.14 87.43
N ASP A 282 -118.62 -37.65 86.20
CA ASP A 282 -119.85 -37.99 85.47
C ASP A 282 -120.61 -39.11 86.17
N ALA A 283 -119.91 -40.15 86.64
CA ALA A 283 -120.52 -41.20 87.45
C ALA A 283 -121.11 -40.64 88.76
N LEU A 284 -120.38 -39.77 89.47
CA LEU A 284 -120.87 -39.08 90.66
C LEU A 284 -122.08 -38.19 90.36
N LEU A 285 -122.07 -37.43 89.27
CA LEU A 285 -123.21 -36.59 88.85
C LEU A 285 -124.42 -37.46 88.49
N GLY A 286 -124.21 -38.63 87.88
CA GLY A 286 -125.25 -39.63 87.63
C GLY A 286 -125.83 -40.18 88.94
N ASP A 287 -124.98 -40.60 89.88
CA ASP A 287 -125.38 -41.08 91.21
C ASP A 287 -126.09 -40.00 92.03
N LEU A 288 -125.63 -38.74 91.98
CA LEU A 288 -126.27 -37.60 92.63
C LEU A 288 -127.63 -37.32 92.02
N THR A 289 -127.79 -37.48 90.71
CA THR A 289 -129.08 -37.35 90.03
C THR A 289 -130.05 -38.47 90.46
N GLY A 290 -129.57 -39.71 90.53
CA GLY A 290 -130.34 -40.85 91.06
C GLY A 290 -130.68 -40.71 92.54
N THR A 291 -129.77 -40.16 93.35
CA THR A 291 -129.97 -39.89 94.78
C THR A 291 -130.90 -38.70 94.99
N ARG A 292 -130.81 -37.65 94.17
CA ARG A 292 -131.75 -36.53 94.11
C ARG A 292 -133.17 -37.02 93.85
N GLY A 293 -133.34 -37.94 92.89
CA GLY A 293 -134.62 -38.58 92.59
C GLY A 293 -135.19 -39.32 93.81
N ARG A 294 -134.37 -40.19 94.44
CA ARG A 294 -134.77 -40.91 95.65
C ARG A 294 -135.06 -40.00 96.85
N LEU A 295 -134.24 -38.96 97.07
CA LEU A 295 -134.44 -37.98 98.13
C LEU A 295 -135.74 -37.20 97.94
N ALA A 296 -136.07 -36.83 96.69
CA ALA A 296 -137.36 -36.22 96.37
C ALA A 296 -138.52 -37.15 96.75
N ASP A 297 -138.41 -38.44 96.45
CA ASP A 297 -139.43 -39.45 96.78
C ASP A 297 -139.55 -39.70 98.29
N ASP A 298 -138.42 -39.82 99.00
CA ASP A 298 -138.39 -40.03 100.46
C ASP A 298 -138.95 -38.82 101.24
N LEU A 299 -138.62 -37.59 100.83
CA LEU A 299 -139.15 -36.37 101.47
C LEU A 299 -140.66 -36.22 101.24
N ARG A 300 -141.17 -36.61 100.06
CA ARG A 300 -142.62 -36.69 99.81
C ARG A 300 -143.27 -37.74 100.70
N ALA A 301 -142.67 -38.92 100.83
CA ALA A 301 -143.19 -39.99 101.68
C ALA A 301 -143.21 -39.61 103.18
N ALA A 302 -142.30 -38.74 103.61
CA ALA A 302 -142.23 -38.22 104.98
C ALA A 302 -143.27 -37.11 105.29
N GLY A 303 -144.09 -36.69 104.30
CA GLY A 303 -145.18 -35.75 104.50
C GLY A 303 -144.82 -34.27 104.40
N LEU A 304 -143.65 -33.92 103.83
CA LEU A 304 -143.26 -32.53 103.56
C LEU A 304 -144.04 -31.95 102.36
N SER A 305 -144.23 -30.63 102.34
CA SER A 305 -144.86 -29.93 101.20
C SER A 305 -143.94 -29.86 99.98
N GLU A 306 -144.48 -29.82 98.76
CA GLU A 306 -143.67 -29.69 97.52
C GLU A 306 -142.74 -28.47 97.53
N THR A 307 -143.13 -27.39 98.22
CA THR A 307 -142.27 -26.20 98.43
C THR A 307 -141.05 -26.48 99.32
N GLU A 308 -141.18 -27.31 100.35
CA GLU A 308 -140.08 -27.68 101.25
C GLU A 308 -139.16 -28.72 100.58
N VAL A 309 -139.71 -29.66 99.82
CA VAL A 309 -138.95 -30.60 98.99
C VAL A 309 -138.09 -29.84 97.99
N GLN A 310 -138.68 -28.89 97.24
CA GLN A 310 -137.93 -28.11 96.24
C GLN A 310 -136.80 -27.27 96.88
N ALA A 311 -137.01 -26.67 98.05
CA ALA A 311 -135.97 -25.90 98.74
C ALA A 311 -134.76 -26.76 99.16
N VAL A 312 -134.99 -28.04 99.52
CA VAL A 312 -133.92 -29.01 99.82
C VAL A 312 -133.21 -29.42 98.53
N LEU A 313 -133.97 -29.70 97.46
CA LEU A 313 -133.44 -30.07 96.16
C LEU A 313 -132.63 -28.93 95.50
N ASP A 314 -133.02 -27.68 95.67
CA ASP A 314 -132.28 -26.51 95.14
C ASP A 314 -130.92 -26.33 95.85
N ARG A 315 -130.79 -26.75 97.12
CA ARG A 315 -129.49 -26.76 97.81
C ARG A 315 -128.54 -27.83 97.25
N VAL A 316 -129.07 -28.93 96.72
CA VAL A 316 -128.29 -29.96 96.00
C VAL A 316 -127.95 -29.46 94.59
N ASP A 317 -128.93 -28.89 93.88
CA ASP A 317 -128.87 -27.86 92.82
C ASP A 317 -127.59 -27.02 92.80
N ALA A 318 -127.50 -26.17 93.82
CA ALA A 318 -126.46 -25.17 93.95
C ALA A 318 -125.05 -25.78 94.05
N ARG A 319 -124.92 -27.08 94.32
CA ARG A 319 -123.64 -27.80 94.43
C ARG A 319 -123.29 -28.61 93.17
N THR A 320 -124.26 -29.09 92.39
CA THR A 320 -124.02 -29.90 91.19
C THR A 320 -123.60 -29.06 89.99
N GLY A 321 -124.11 -27.82 89.86
CA GLY A 321 -123.77 -26.90 88.76
C GLY A 321 -122.27 -26.59 88.64
N PRO A 322 -121.60 -26.12 89.71
CA PRO A 322 -120.15 -25.90 89.71
C PRO A 322 -119.32 -27.16 89.44
N ILE A 323 -119.79 -28.34 89.89
CA ILE A 323 -119.12 -29.62 89.64
C ILE A 323 -119.21 -30.00 88.16
N SER A 324 -120.38 -29.80 87.53
CA SER A 324 -120.55 -30.04 86.09
C SER A 324 -119.71 -29.09 85.23
N GLN A 325 -119.62 -27.80 85.60
CA GLN A 325 -118.74 -26.85 84.92
C GLN A 325 -117.26 -27.21 85.08
N ALA A 326 -116.83 -27.58 86.29
CA ALA A 326 -115.47 -28.05 86.53
C ALA A 326 -115.17 -29.32 85.71
N ASN A 327 -116.14 -30.23 85.60
CA ASN A 327 -116.00 -31.44 84.78
C ASN A 327 -115.81 -31.11 83.29
N ALA A 328 -116.66 -30.22 82.74
CA ALA A 328 -116.55 -29.77 81.35
C ALA A 328 -115.20 -29.08 81.08
N THR A 329 -114.69 -28.29 82.04
CA THR A 329 -113.34 -27.71 81.96
C THR A 329 -112.25 -28.79 81.95
N VAL A 330 -112.36 -29.82 82.80
CA VAL A 330 -111.41 -30.95 82.82
C VAL A 330 -111.43 -31.72 81.50
N GLN A 331 -112.61 -32.01 80.94
CA GLN A 331 -112.75 -32.67 79.63
C GLN A 331 -112.15 -31.82 78.51
N SER A 332 -112.51 -30.54 78.42
CA SER A 332 -111.94 -29.62 77.43
C SER A 332 -110.42 -29.49 77.56
N THR A 333 -109.90 -29.46 78.79
CA THR A 333 -108.45 -29.38 79.04
C THR A 333 -107.75 -30.68 78.64
N ALA A 334 -108.38 -31.84 78.87
CA ALA A 334 -107.85 -33.13 78.41
C ALA A 334 -107.81 -33.21 76.87
N ASP A 335 -108.83 -32.71 76.18
CA ASP A 335 -108.84 -32.64 74.72
C ASP A 335 -107.77 -31.67 74.17
N ASP A 336 -107.59 -30.52 74.82
CA ASP A 336 -106.54 -29.57 74.44
C ASP A 336 -105.14 -30.12 74.71
N LEU A 337 -104.95 -30.90 75.78
CA LEU A 337 -103.70 -31.62 76.06
C LEU A 337 -103.43 -32.74 75.05
N ASP A 338 -104.44 -33.47 74.59
CA ASP A 338 -104.24 -34.45 73.51
C ASP A 338 -103.83 -33.77 72.20
N ARG A 339 -104.40 -32.59 71.88
CA ARG A 339 -103.97 -31.79 70.73
C ARG A 339 -102.53 -31.30 70.88
N LEU A 340 -102.15 -30.86 72.08
CA LEU A 340 -100.78 -30.43 72.38
C LEU A 340 -99.81 -31.61 72.27
N ALA A 341 -100.18 -32.79 72.78
CA ALA A 341 -99.40 -34.02 72.67
C ALA A 341 -99.18 -34.40 71.19
N ALA A 342 -100.24 -34.41 70.37
CA ALA A 342 -100.11 -34.68 68.95
C ALA A 342 -99.24 -33.64 68.22
N GLY A 343 -99.31 -32.37 68.62
CA GLY A 343 -98.43 -31.31 68.13
C GLY A 343 -96.97 -31.54 68.52
N ALA A 344 -96.72 -31.96 69.76
CA ALA A 344 -95.39 -32.29 70.27
C ALA A 344 -94.80 -33.54 69.58
N ASP A 345 -95.61 -34.56 69.29
CA ASP A 345 -95.22 -35.70 68.45
C ASP A 345 -94.84 -35.26 67.04
N GLY A 346 -95.61 -34.36 66.43
CA GLY A 346 -95.28 -33.79 65.12
C GLY A 346 -93.93 -33.04 65.11
N VAL A 347 -93.61 -32.30 66.18
CA VAL A 347 -92.30 -31.67 66.36
C VAL A 347 -91.21 -32.72 66.56
N ALA A 348 -91.47 -33.77 67.34
CA ALA A 348 -90.52 -34.86 67.56
C ALA A 348 -90.16 -35.56 66.25
N ASP A 349 -91.17 -35.96 65.46
CA ASP A 349 -90.98 -36.63 64.17
C ASP A 349 -90.22 -35.74 63.17
N GLY A 350 -90.57 -34.45 63.10
CA GLY A 350 -89.84 -33.48 62.28
C GLY A 350 -88.38 -33.31 62.70
N ALA A 351 -88.12 -33.28 64.02
CA ALA A 351 -86.78 -33.24 64.57
C ALA A 351 -86.01 -34.55 64.31
N GLU A 352 -86.64 -35.72 64.38
CA GLU A 352 -85.99 -36.99 64.01
C GLU A 352 -85.62 -37.06 62.54
N GLN A 353 -86.52 -36.62 61.64
CA GLN A 353 -86.24 -36.55 60.21
C GLN A 353 -85.04 -35.64 59.92
N LEU A 354 -84.99 -34.47 60.56
CA LEU A 354 -83.85 -33.55 60.45
C LEU A 354 -82.57 -34.16 61.07
N ALA A 355 -82.67 -34.84 62.21
CA ALA A 355 -81.55 -35.52 62.85
C ALA A 355 -81.00 -36.68 62.01
N ALA A 356 -81.85 -37.37 61.24
CA ALA A 356 -81.46 -38.43 60.31
C ALA A 356 -80.78 -37.86 59.04
N ALA A 357 -81.20 -36.68 58.59
CA ALA A 357 -80.60 -36.00 57.44
C ALA A 357 -79.28 -35.27 57.78
N ALA A 358 -79.14 -34.74 58.99
CA ALA A 358 -78.01 -33.92 59.42
C ALA A 358 -76.62 -34.59 59.27
N PRO A 359 -76.42 -35.90 59.51
CA PRO A 359 -75.16 -36.57 59.24
C PRO A 359 -74.73 -36.52 57.78
N ARG A 360 -75.68 -36.64 56.83
CA ARG A 360 -75.37 -36.54 55.39
C ARG A 360 -74.95 -35.12 55.02
N LEU A 361 -75.63 -34.11 55.59
CA LEU A 361 -75.25 -32.71 55.42
C LEU A 361 -73.85 -32.43 55.97
N SER A 362 -73.59 -32.85 57.22
CA SER A 362 -72.27 -32.69 57.86
C SER A 362 -71.16 -33.38 57.09
N SER A 363 -71.38 -34.60 56.61
CA SER A 363 -70.43 -35.33 55.75
C SER A 363 -70.20 -34.64 54.40
N GLY A 364 -71.26 -34.09 53.79
CA GLY A 364 -71.15 -33.29 52.57
C GLY A 364 -70.31 -32.02 52.78
N ILE A 365 -70.53 -31.31 53.89
CA ILE A 365 -69.74 -30.14 54.27
C ILE A 365 -68.28 -30.51 54.52
N ALA A 366 -68.03 -31.63 55.21
CA ALA A 366 -66.67 -32.11 55.46
C ALA A 366 -65.94 -32.45 54.15
N THR A 367 -66.61 -33.15 53.22
CA THR A 367 -66.06 -33.47 51.91
C THR A 367 -65.75 -32.21 51.09
N ALA A 368 -66.65 -31.22 51.13
CA ALA A 368 -66.43 -29.94 50.47
C ALA A 368 -65.26 -29.17 51.12
N ALA A 369 -65.16 -29.16 52.45
CA ALA A 369 -64.07 -28.52 53.18
C ALA A 369 -62.72 -29.15 52.82
N ASP A 370 -62.62 -30.48 52.84
CA ASP A 370 -61.39 -31.19 52.49
C ASP A 370 -61.03 -30.96 51.01
N GLY A 371 -62.01 -30.96 50.11
CA GLY A 371 -61.80 -30.61 48.69
C GLY A 371 -61.31 -29.18 48.48
N SER A 372 -61.86 -28.20 49.22
CA SER A 372 -61.40 -26.81 49.16
C SER A 372 -60.00 -26.61 49.74
N GLN A 373 -59.61 -27.37 50.78
CA GLN A 373 -58.23 -27.37 51.29
C GLN A 373 -57.24 -27.93 50.27
N GLN A 374 -57.61 -28.99 49.56
CA GLN A 374 -56.81 -29.53 48.46
C GLN A 374 -56.67 -28.53 47.31
N LEU A 375 -57.77 -27.85 46.95
CA LEU A 375 -57.76 -26.79 45.94
C LEU A 375 -56.85 -25.62 46.37
N SER A 376 -56.96 -25.14 47.60
CA SER A 376 -56.11 -24.09 48.15
C SER A 376 -54.63 -24.48 48.11
N SER A 377 -54.30 -25.69 48.58
CA SER A 377 -52.93 -26.21 48.53
C SER A 377 -52.40 -26.34 47.10
N GLY A 378 -53.25 -26.75 46.15
CA GLY A 378 -52.91 -26.83 44.73
C GLY A 378 -52.67 -25.45 44.11
N ALA A 379 -53.51 -24.48 44.44
CA ALA A 379 -53.41 -23.11 43.97
C ALA A 379 -52.15 -22.42 44.52
N ILE A 380 -51.80 -22.64 45.80
CA ILE A 380 -50.53 -22.14 46.37
C ILE A 380 -49.32 -22.70 45.61
N ARG A 381 -49.32 -24.00 45.28
CA ARG A 381 -48.24 -24.60 44.48
C ARG A 381 -48.19 -24.03 43.07
N LEU A 382 -49.33 -23.81 42.44
CA LEU A 382 -49.42 -23.16 41.12
C LEU A 382 -48.82 -21.75 41.19
N ALA A 383 -49.22 -20.94 42.18
CA ALA A 383 -48.70 -19.60 42.37
C ALA A 383 -47.18 -19.57 42.58
N ALA A 384 -46.63 -20.49 43.38
CA ALA A 384 -45.19 -20.65 43.54
C ALA A 384 -44.50 -20.98 42.20
N GLY A 385 -45.03 -21.96 41.45
CA GLY A 385 -44.48 -22.31 40.13
C GLY A 385 -44.57 -21.19 39.10
N GLN A 386 -45.62 -20.35 39.16
CA GLN A 386 -45.72 -19.17 38.30
C GLN A 386 -44.70 -18.09 38.64
N ARG A 387 -44.35 -17.91 39.92
CA ARG A 387 -43.26 -17.01 40.32
C ARG A 387 -41.90 -17.49 39.79
N ASP A 388 -41.64 -18.80 39.86
CA ASP A 388 -40.42 -19.40 39.31
C ASP A 388 -40.35 -19.22 37.79
N ALA A 389 -41.48 -19.43 37.08
CA ALA A 389 -41.58 -19.22 35.64
C ALA A 389 -41.38 -17.75 35.25
N LEU A 390 -41.90 -16.82 36.05
CA LEU A 390 -41.70 -15.38 35.88
C LEU A 390 -40.22 -15.00 36.05
N ASP A 391 -39.53 -15.51 37.08
CA ASP A 391 -38.10 -15.28 37.27
C ASP A 391 -37.27 -15.79 36.08
N GLY A 392 -37.56 -17.02 35.63
CA GLY A 392 -36.94 -17.58 34.43
C GLY A 392 -37.17 -16.72 33.18
N SER A 393 -38.38 -16.17 33.02
CA SER A 393 -38.72 -15.29 31.90
C SER A 393 -37.97 -13.96 31.97
N ARG A 394 -37.81 -13.37 33.16
CA ARG A 394 -37.00 -12.15 33.35
C ARG A 394 -35.53 -12.36 33.03
N ARG A 395 -34.98 -13.52 33.40
CA ARG A 395 -33.61 -13.89 33.05
C ARG A 395 -33.43 -14.07 31.54
N LEU A 396 -34.43 -14.66 30.85
CA LEU A 396 -34.43 -14.77 29.39
C LEU A 396 -34.46 -13.38 28.74
N ALA A 397 -35.32 -12.48 29.22
CA ALA A 397 -35.39 -11.11 28.71
C ALA A 397 -34.07 -10.37 28.87
N SER A 398 -33.48 -10.40 30.08
CA SER A 398 -32.16 -9.80 30.34
C SER A 398 -31.09 -10.38 29.41
N GLY A 399 -31.02 -11.71 29.26
CA GLY A 399 -30.02 -12.33 28.39
C GLY A 399 -30.22 -12.02 26.90
N ALA A 400 -31.46 -11.76 26.46
CA ALA A 400 -31.76 -11.34 25.10
C ALA A 400 -31.31 -9.89 24.84
N HIS A 401 -31.51 -8.99 25.81
CA HIS A 401 -30.97 -7.62 25.76
C HIS A 401 -29.43 -7.63 25.76
N ASP A 402 -28.79 -8.40 26.64
CA ASP A 402 -27.32 -8.54 26.67
C ASP A 402 -26.75 -9.07 25.33
N LEU A 403 -27.47 -10.00 24.69
CA LEU A 403 -27.10 -10.51 23.37
C LEU A 403 -27.22 -9.43 22.28
N ASP A 404 -28.28 -8.63 22.32
CA ASP A 404 -28.48 -7.52 21.36
C ASP A 404 -27.36 -6.49 21.48
N ASP A 405 -27.07 -6.05 22.71
CA ASP A 405 -25.98 -5.11 23.00
C ASP A 405 -24.62 -5.65 22.51
N GLY A 406 -24.31 -6.91 22.82
CA GLY A 406 -23.07 -7.55 22.39
C GLY A 406 -22.94 -7.70 20.87
N LEU A 407 -24.06 -7.92 20.17
CA LEU A 407 -24.10 -7.95 18.69
C LEU A 407 -23.97 -6.55 18.09
N GLY A 408 -24.52 -5.52 18.75
CA GLY A 408 -24.29 -4.12 18.42
C GLY A 408 -22.81 -3.74 18.49
N ASP A 409 -22.13 -4.12 19.57
CA ASP A 409 -20.69 -3.92 19.75
C ASP A 409 -19.86 -4.66 18.69
N LEU A 410 -20.21 -5.93 18.40
CA LEU A 410 -19.55 -6.71 17.36
C LEU A 410 -19.73 -6.06 15.97
N SER A 411 -20.94 -5.60 15.66
CA SER A 411 -21.22 -4.90 14.41
C SER A 411 -20.38 -3.63 14.28
N ALA A 412 -20.35 -2.80 15.32
CA ALA A 412 -19.57 -1.56 15.33
C ALA A 412 -18.06 -1.82 15.21
N GLY A 413 -17.55 -2.85 15.90
CA GLY A 413 -16.15 -3.29 15.82
C GLY A 413 -15.77 -3.79 14.43
N ALA A 414 -16.65 -4.59 13.80
CA ALA A 414 -16.45 -5.10 12.46
C ALA A 414 -16.48 -3.97 11.40
N THR A 415 -17.38 -2.99 11.53
CA THR A 415 -17.37 -1.78 10.69
C THR A 415 -16.05 -1.02 10.82
N LYS A 416 -15.57 -0.82 12.05
CA LYS A 416 -14.30 -0.13 12.28
C LYS A 416 -13.10 -0.88 11.68
N LEU A 417 -13.10 -2.21 11.75
CA LEU A 417 -12.09 -3.04 11.12
C LEU A 417 -12.16 -2.92 9.58
N SER A 418 -13.36 -3.02 9.02
CA SER A 418 -13.63 -2.86 7.58
C SER A 418 -13.10 -1.51 7.08
N ASP A 419 -13.46 -0.41 7.74
CA ASP A 419 -13.03 0.94 7.40
C ASP A 419 -11.51 1.11 7.52
N GLY A 420 -10.91 0.50 8.55
CA GLY A 420 -9.46 0.51 8.75
C GLY A 420 -8.71 -0.21 7.65
N LEU A 421 -9.21 -1.38 7.23
CA LEU A 421 -8.65 -2.16 6.13
C LEU A 421 -8.84 -1.46 4.78
N ALA A 422 -9.99 -0.85 4.52
CA ALA A 422 -10.24 -0.08 3.30
C ALA A 422 -9.24 1.10 3.17
N LYS A 423 -9.05 1.86 4.25
CA LYS A 423 -8.03 2.94 4.28
C LYS A 423 -6.61 2.41 4.12
N GLY A 424 -6.34 1.22 4.64
CA GLY A 424 -5.07 0.52 4.46
C GLY A 424 -4.83 0.15 3.00
N ALA A 425 -5.84 -0.42 2.33
CA ALA A 425 -5.81 -0.72 0.91
C ALA A 425 -5.56 0.54 0.07
N ASP A 426 -6.28 1.64 0.32
CA ASP A 426 -6.08 2.92 -0.37
C ASP A 426 -4.63 3.47 -0.26
N SER A 427 -3.89 3.05 0.78
CA SER A 427 -2.51 3.46 1.02
C SER A 427 -1.48 2.54 0.33
N ILE A 428 -1.90 1.38 -0.18
CA ILE A 428 -1.04 0.41 -0.87
C ILE A 428 -1.17 0.66 -2.38
N PRO A 429 -0.08 0.92 -3.11
CA PRO A 429 -0.15 1.10 -4.55
C PRO A 429 -0.68 -0.15 -5.24
N ASP A 430 -1.73 0.00 -6.06
CA ASP A 430 -2.22 -1.02 -7.00
C ASP A 430 -2.04 -0.57 -8.46
N PRO A 431 -0.78 -0.48 -8.93
CA PRO A 431 -0.50 -0.11 -10.31
C PRO A 431 -0.97 -1.21 -11.29
N SER A 432 -1.59 -0.77 -12.39
CA SER A 432 -1.91 -1.66 -13.51
C SER A 432 -0.65 -2.38 -14.03
N PRO A 433 -0.78 -3.51 -14.75
CA PRO A 433 0.37 -4.20 -15.32
C PRO A 433 1.27 -3.30 -16.19
N GLU A 434 0.69 -2.31 -16.87
CA GLU A 434 1.43 -1.32 -17.66
C GLU A 434 2.17 -0.32 -16.77
N GLN A 435 1.50 0.20 -15.74
CA GLN A 435 2.11 1.11 -14.76
C GLN A 435 3.24 0.42 -13.99
N ARG A 436 3.08 -0.85 -13.61
CA ARG A 436 4.14 -1.64 -12.97
C ARG A 436 5.39 -1.72 -13.82
N ARG A 437 5.25 -1.99 -15.13
CA ARG A 437 6.40 -2.04 -16.04
C ARG A 437 7.08 -0.67 -16.14
N ALA A 438 6.31 0.41 -16.26
CA ALA A 438 6.85 1.76 -16.34
C ALA A 438 7.55 2.20 -15.04
N MET A 439 6.98 1.85 -13.88
CA MET A 439 7.58 2.10 -12.57
C MET A 439 8.84 1.26 -12.37
N ALA A 440 8.81 -0.02 -12.75
CA ALA A 440 9.96 -0.90 -12.70
C ALA A 440 11.11 -0.35 -13.55
N GLN A 441 10.83 0.07 -14.80
CA GLN A 441 11.79 0.73 -15.68
C GLN A 441 12.38 2.00 -15.07
N THR A 442 11.55 2.85 -14.49
CA THR A 442 12.01 4.06 -13.79
C THR A 442 12.89 3.73 -12.58
N ILE A 443 12.64 2.62 -11.88
CA ILE A 443 13.45 2.18 -10.74
C ILE A 443 14.80 1.62 -11.21
N GLY A 444 14.82 0.82 -12.29
CA GLY A 444 16.05 0.21 -12.79
C GLY A 444 16.95 1.13 -13.61
N SER A 445 16.39 2.19 -14.20
CA SER A 445 17.15 3.23 -14.91
C SER A 445 16.63 4.63 -14.54
N PRO A 446 16.93 5.12 -13.31
CA PRO A 446 16.33 6.35 -12.79
C PRO A 446 16.88 7.63 -13.44
N VAL A 447 18.00 7.54 -14.18
CA VAL A 447 18.66 8.69 -14.79
C VAL A 447 18.90 8.42 -16.27
N ALA A 448 18.11 9.06 -17.11
CA ALA A 448 18.40 9.16 -18.54
C ALA A 448 19.51 10.20 -18.75
N VAL A 449 20.58 9.81 -19.45
CA VAL A 449 21.64 10.74 -19.86
C VAL A 449 21.35 11.17 -21.29
N ASP A 450 20.84 12.40 -21.44
CA ASP A 450 20.77 13.04 -22.75
C ASP A 450 22.17 13.54 -23.11
N ARG A 451 22.67 13.12 -24.27
CA ARG A 451 24.00 13.50 -24.76
C ARG A 451 23.82 14.48 -25.90
N ASP A 452 23.75 15.75 -25.54
CA ASP A 452 23.83 16.84 -26.51
C ASP A 452 25.27 17.35 -26.60
N ALA A 453 25.79 17.42 -27.82
CA ALA A 453 27.12 17.95 -28.09
C ALA A 453 26.98 19.17 -29.00
N GLU A 454 27.22 20.36 -28.45
CA GLU A 454 27.12 21.62 -29.22
C GLU A 454 28.00 21.65 -30.47
N ALA A 455 29.17 20.99 -30.39
CA ALA A 455 30.07 20.76 -31.51
C ALA A 455 30.85 19.47 -31.25
N ALA A 456 30.79 18.52 -32.19
CA ALA A 456 31.42 17.21 -32.05
C ALA A 456 32.44 16.97 -33.17
N ALA A 457 33.57 16.38 -32.79
CA ALA A 457 34.43 15.72 -33.75
C ALA A 457 33.78 14.38 -34.11
N GLY A 458 33.45 14.16 -35.38
CA GLY A 458 32.74 12.96 -35.82
C GLY A 458 33.49 11.64 -35.64
N SER A 459 34.83 11.70 -35.53
CA SER A 459 35.70 10.53 -35.31
C SER A 459 36.91 10.89 -34.43
N TYR A 460 37.66 9.87 -33.99
CA TYR A 460 38.90 10.08 -33.24
C TYR A 460 39.95 10.83 -34.07
N GLY A 461 40.11 10.42 -35.34
CA GLY A 461 41.00 11.08 -36.28
C GLY A 461 40.57 12.50 -36.57
N ALA A 462 39.25 12.74 -36.72
CA ALA A 462 38.71 14.09 -36.80
C ALA A 462 39.21 14.91 -35.62
N GLY A 463 39.02 14.42 -34.37
CA GLY A 463 39.46 15.07 -33.14
C GLY A 463 40.91 15.57 -33.13
N LEU A 464 41.82 14.82 -33.76
CA LEU A 464 43.24 15.15 -33.88
C LEU A 464 43.58 16.06 -35.08
N ALA A 465 42.68 16.21 -36.06
CA ALA A 465 42.93 16.93 -37.30
C ALA A 465 43.39 18.39 -37.10
N PRO A 466 42.81 19.21 -36.20
CA PRO A 466 43.26 20.58 -35.99
C PRO A 466 44.74 20.72 -35.66
N PHE A 467 45.27 19.78 -34.88
CA PHE A 467 46.67 19.71 -34.50
C PHE A 467 47.56 19.31 -35.67
N PHE A 468 47.26 18.19 -36.32
CA PHE A 468 48.10 17.65 -37.40
C PHE A 468 48.06 18.54 -38.65
N MET A 469 46.93 19.18 -38.94
CA MET A 469 46.84 20.15 -40.03
C MET A 469 47.71 21.38 -39.76
N SER A 470 47.64 21.95 -38.55
CA SER A 470 48.47 23.10 -38.17
C SER A 470 49.97 22.75 -38.18
N LEU A 471 50.33 21.59 -37.65
CA LEU A 471 51.71 21.10 -37.63
C LEU A 471 52.24 20.84 -39.05
N ALA A 472 51.42 20.22 -39.92
CA ALA A 472 51.77 19.97 -41.31
C ALA A 472 52.10 21.25 -42.08
N LEU A 473 51.37 22.35 -41.84
CA LEU A 473 51.67 23.65 -42.46
C LEU A 473 53.02 24.21 -42.00
N TRP A 474 53.37 24.06 -40.73
CA TRP A 474 54.68 24.48 -40.23
C TRP A 474 55.81 23.68 -40.88
N ILE A 475 55.69 22.34 -40.90
CA ILE A 475 56.66 21.43 -41.53
C ILE A 475 56.79 21.75 -43.02
N GLY A 476 55.68 21.95 -43.73
CA GLY A 476 55.65 22.38 -45.13
C GLY A 476 56.43 23.66 -45.36
N GLY A 477 56.18 24.67 -44.54
CA GLY A 477 56.87 25.94 -44.61
C GLY A 477 58.36 25.83 -44.31
N PHE A 478 58.74 25.01 -43.34
CA PHE A 478 60.14 24.73 -43.01
C PHE A 478 60.86 24.09 -44.19
N VAL A 479 60.26 23.06 -44.80
CA VAL A 479 60.81 22.35 -45.95
C VAL A 479 60.98 23.29 -47.16
N LEU A 480 60.06 24.22 -47.41
CA LEU A 480 60.22 25.21 -48.48
C LEU A 480 61.50 26.04 -48.32
N PHE A 481 61.81 26.49 -47.10
CA PHE A 481 63.01 27.29 -46.83
C PHE A 481 64.32 26.49 -46.81
N THR A 482 64.29 25.15 -46.85
CA THR A 482 65.51 24.35 -47.09
C THR A 482 66.06 24.53 -48.50
N ARG A 483 65.21 24.92 -49.46
CA ARG A 483 65.57 25.09 -50.87
C ARG A 483 65.46 26.52 -51.38
N MET A 484 64.49 27.27 -50.85
CA MET A 484 64.24 28.67 -51.22
C MET A 484 65.12 29.61 -50.39
N ARG A 485 65.65 30.65 -51.03
CA ARG A 485 66.44 31.65 -50.29
C ARG A 485 65.52 32.64 -49.59
N ALA A 486 65.70 32.81 -48.28
CA ALA A 486 64.96 33.80 -47.50
C ALA A 486 65.20 35.23 -48.00
N LEU A 487 66.44 35.59 -48.36
CA LEU A 487 66.76 36.90 -48.95
C LEU A 487 67.45 36.75 -50.31
N SER A 488 67.02 37.56 -51.29
CA SER A 488 67.66 37.59 -52.61
C SER A 488 68.97 38.39 -52.56
N ALA A 489 70.10 37.67 -52.69
CA ALA A 489 71.42 38.29 -52.78
C ALA A 489 71.52 39.33 -53.91
N ARG A 490 70.86 39.07 -55.05
CA ARG A 490 70.83 39.98 -56.19
C ARG A 490 70.03 41.26 -55.90
N ALA A 491 68.91 41.15 -55.19
CA ALA A 491 68.09 42.30 -54.83
C ALA A 491 68.77 43.20 -53.78
N LEU A 492 69.49 42.59 -52.82
CA LEU A 492 70.31 43.30 -51.84
C LEU A 492 71.47 44.05 -52.53
N ALA A 493 72.18 43.38 -53.45
CA ALA A 493 73.26 44.01 -54.21
C ALA A 493 72.77 45.15 -55.12
N ALA A 494 71.55 45.04 -55.65
CA ALA A 494 70.92 46.07 -56.50
C ALA A 494 70.24 47.22 -55.70
N GLY A 495 70.53 47.37 -54.41
CA GLY A 495 70.05 48.49 -53.58
C GLY A 495 68.53 48.61 -53.44
N GLN A 496 67.78 47.51 -53.55
CA GLN A 496 66.32 47.56 -53.42
C GLN A 496 65.88 47.86 -51.98
N PRO A 497 64.74 48.56 -51.76
CA PRO A 497 64.22 48.81 -50.42
C PRO A 497 64.06 47.53 -49.60
N ALA A 498 64.54 47.54 -48.35
CA ALA A 498 64.63 46.34 -47.51
C ALA A 498 63.28 45.62 -47.31
N TRP A 499 62.20 46.37 -47.14
CA TRP A 499 60.85 45.80 -47.03
C TRP A 499 60.41 45.06 -48.30
N ARG A 500 60.81 45.53 -49.49
CA ARG A 500 60.53 44.84 -50.76
C ARG A 500 61.34 43.56 -50.92
N VAL A 501 62.56 43.53 -50.39
CA VAL A 501 63.41 42.34 -50.41
C VAL A 501 62.88 41.27 -49.47
N ALA A 502 62.48 41.65 -48.25
CA ALA A 502 61.86 40.74 -47.28
C ALA A 502 60.52 40.20 -47.81
N LEU A 503 59.60 41.08 -48.24
CA LEU A 503 58.34 40.65 -48.83
C LEU A 503 58.55 39.78 -50.08
N GLY A 504 59.51 40.11 -50.94
CA GLY A 504 59.81 39.32 -52.13
C GLY A 504 60.38 37.93 -51.82
N GLY A 505 61.13 37.79 -50.73
CA GLY A 505 61.68 36.52 -50.26
C GLY A 505 60.67 35.65 -49.50
N TRP A 506 59.64 36.26 -48.92
CA TRP A 506 58.52 35.56 -48.28
C TRP A 506 57.41 35.18 -49.27
N LEU A 507 57.05 36.06 -50.20
CA LEU A 507 55.88 35.92 -51.07
C LEU A 507 55.95 34.68 -51.97
N GLY A 508 57.13 34.30 -52.46
CA GLY A 508 57.31 33.08 -53.26
C GLY A 508 56.98 31.81 -52.47
N PRO A 509 57.64 31.57 -51.34
CA PRO A 509 57.26 30.51 -50.39
C PRO A 509 55.81 30.60 -49.93
N ALA A 510 55.27 31.81 -49.65
CA ALA A 510 53.89 32.00 -49.20
C ALA A 510 52.85 31.55 -50.24
N LEU A 511 53.09 31.77 -51.54
CA LEU A 511 52.22 31.26 -52.61
C LEU A 511 52.24 29.72 -52.68
N LEU A 512 53.42 29.11 -52.49
CA LEU A 512 53.53 27.65 -52.41
C LEU A 512 52.91 27.10 -51.11
N GLY A 513 53.02 27.83 -50.01
CA GLY A 513 52.39 27.54 -48.73
C GLY A 513 50.86 27.60 -48.80
N ALA A 514 50.32 28.58 -49.51
CA ALA A 514 48.88 28.65 -49.79
C ALA A 514 48.42 27.42 -50.58
N LEU A 515 49.20 26.99 -51.57
CA LEU A 515 48.92 25.75 -52.30
C LEU A 515 49.04 24.51 -51.40
N GLN A 516 50.08 24.41 -50.57
CA GLN A 516 50.23 23.35 -49.54
C GLN A 516 49.00 23.29 -48.63
N ALA A 517 48.51 24.45 -48.18
CA ALA A 517 47.36 24.54 -47.30
C ALA A 517 46.07 24.06 -47.98
N VAL A 518 45.82 24.47 -49.24
CA VAL A 518 44.65 24.03 -50.00
C VAL A 518 44.70 22.52 -50.29
N VAL A 519 45.87 21.98 -50.67
CA VAL A 519 46.02 20.55 -50.94
C VAL A 519 45.88 19.74 -49.65
N ALA A 520 46.53 20.14 -48.55
CA ALA A 520 46.38 19.48 -47.26
C ALA A 520 44.93 19.53 -46.75
N PHE A 521 44.25 20.66 -46.91
CA PHE A 521 42.82 20.77 -46.60
C PHE A 521 41.99 19.79 -47.42
N GLY A 522 42.17 19.76 -48.75
CA GLY A 522 41.42 18.86 -49.63
C GLY A 522 41.67 17.38 -49.32
N VAL A 523 42.92 17.00 -49.01
CA VAL A 523 43.26 15.62 -48.61
C VAL A 523 42.58 15.25 -47.30
N VAL A 524 42.53 16.15 -46.31
CA VAL A 524 41.86 15.85 -45.03
C VAL A 524 40.34 15.82 -45.19
N ALA A 525 39.75 16.84 -45.82
CA ALA A 525 38.30 16.94 -45.95
C ALA A 525 37.70 15.89 -46.89
N LEU A 526 38.37 15.58 -48.01
CA LEU A 526 37.83 14.66 -49.04
C LEU A 526 38.51 13.29 -49.05
N GLY A 527 39.81 13.24 -48.76
CA GLY A 527 40.59 12.00 -48.81
C GLY A 527 40.47 11.16 -47.55
N VAL A 528 40.61 11.80 -46.37
CA VAL A 528 40.34 11.17 -45.07
C VAL A 528 38.83 11.13 -44.80
N GLY A 529 38.08 12.10 -45.32
CA GLY A 529 36.62 12.12 -45.20
C GLY A 529 36.13 12.78 -43.91
N ILE A 530 36.90 13.73 -43.35
CA ILE A 530 36.49 14.43 -42.14
C ILE A 530 35.52 15.55 -42.49
N ASP A 531 34.34 15.52 -41.88
CA ASP A 531 33.31 16.55 -42.04
C ASP A 531 33.77 17.91 -41.49
N VAL A 532 33.47 18.96 -42.26
CA VAL A 532 33.88 20.33 -41.96
C VAL A 532 32.66 21.25 -41.96
N ALA A 533 32.37 21.87 -40.81
CA ALA A 533 31.24 22.79 -40.66
C ALA A 533 31.36 24.05 -41.53
N HIS A 534 32.57 24.62 -41.64
CA HIS A 534 32.80 25.85 -42.40
C HIS A 534 33.96 25.71 -43.41
N PRO A 535 33.78 24.94 -44.50
CA PRO A 535 34.88 24.54 -45.38
C PRO A 535 35.59 25.71 -46.05
N LEU A 536 34.85 26.74 -46.48
CA LEU A 536 35.44 27.93 -47.09
C LEU A 536 36.27 28.75 -46.09
N LEU A 537 35.74 28.95 -44.88
CA LEU A 537 36.44 29.70 -43.83
C LEU A 537 37.67 28.94 -43.34
N LEU A 538 37.57 27.61 -43.20
CA LEU A 538 38.71 26.78 -42.81
C LEU A 538 39.82 26.81 -43.87
N GLY A 539 39.48 26.71 -45.16
CA GLY A 539 40.47 26.85 -46.23
C GLY A 539 41.19 28.20 -46.18
N LEU A 540 40.46 29.30 -46.00
CA LEU A 540 41.05 30.63 -45.85
C LEU A 540 41.90 30.77 -44.57
N TRP A 541 41.46 30.17 -43.48
CA TRP A 541 42.18 30.12 -42.21
C TRP A 541 43.51 29.40 -42.36
N MET A 542 43.52 28.22 -43.00
CA MET A 542 44.74 27.46 -43.24
C MET A 542 45.74 28.20 -44.12
N VAL A 543 45.27 28.92 -45.15
CA VAL A 543 46.14 29.78 -45.97
C VAL A 543 46.74 30.91 -45.12
N THR A 544 45.94 31.53 -44.25
CA THR A 544 46.40 32.59 -43.33
C THR A 544 47.45 32.06 -42.34
N VAL A 545 47.19 30.91 -41.72
CA VAL A 545 48.12 30.22 -40.82
C VAL A 545 49.43 29.88 -41.53
N SER A 546 49.35 29.28 -42.73
CA SER A 546 50.54 28.95 -43.53
C SER A 546 51.37 30.19 -43.84
N ALA A 547 50.73 31.28 -44.26
CA ALA A 547 51.39 32.54 -44.57
C ALA A 547 52.11 33.14 -43.34
N ALA A 548 51.46 33.10 -42.17
CA ALA A 548 52.03 33.56 -40.90
C ALA A 548 53.21 32.69 -40.43
N PHE A 549 53.07 31.36 -40.45
CA PHE A 549 54.17 30.45 -40.11
C PHE A 549 55.37 30.64 -41.04
N LEU A 550 55.14 30.75 -42.34
CA LEU A 550 56.18 31.06 -43.32
C LEU A 550 56.83 32.42 -43.08
N ALA A 551 56.11 33.42 -42.57
CA ALA A 551 56.71 34.71 -42.19
C ALA A 551 57.65 34.56 -40.99
N VAL A 552 57.26 33.79 -39.97
CA VAL A 552 58.11 33.50 -38.80
C VAL A 552 59.37 32.73 -39.22
N ILE A 553 59.22 31.66 -40.00
CA ILE A 553 60.35 30.88 -40.51
C ILE A 553 61.24 31.76 -41.40
N HIS A 554 60.65 32.57 -42.28
CA HIS A 554 61.38 33.53 -43.11
C HIS A 554 62.21 34.50 -42.27
N LEU A 555 61.66 35.09 -41.22
CA LEU A 555 62.39 35.97 -40.31
C LEU A 555 63.61 35.27 -39.72
N LEU A 556 63.41 34.08 -39.15
CA LEU A 556 64.47 33.32 -38.48
C LEU A 556 65.62 33.04 -39.46
N MET A 557 65.28 32.56 -40.67
CA MET A 557 66.24 32.27 -41.72
C MET A 557 66.93 33.53 -42.27
N ALA A 558 66.18 34.61 -42.48
CA ALA A 558 66.71 35.88 -42.98
C ALA A 558 67.68 36.53 -41.98
N ARG A 559 67.42 36.38 -40.68
CA ARG A 559 68.20 37.01 -39.61
C ARG A 559 69.41 36.20 -39.16
N PHE A 560 69.28 34.87 -39.10
CA PHE A 560 70.24 33.97 -38.47
C PHE A 560 70.83 32.92 -39.42
N GLY A 561 70.40 32.86 -40.69
CA GLY A 561 70.92 31.89 -41.66
C GLY A 561 70.67 30.44 -41.21
N VAL A 562 71.73 29.62 -41.21
CA VAL A 562 71.67 28.20 -40.80
C VAL A 562 71.25 28.05 -39.33
N VAL A 563 71.67 28.95 -38.44
CA VAL A 563 71.21 28.95 -37.04
C VAL A 563 69.69 29.22 -36.97
N GLY A 564 69.17 30.03 -37.89
CA GLY A 564 67.73 30.28 -38.02
C GLY A 564 66.93 29.03 -38.36
N GLN A 565 67.52 28.11 -39.13
CA GLN A 565 66.92 26.81 -39.42
C GLN A 565 66.79 25.96 -38.15
N PHE A 566 67.85 25.91 -37.34
CA PHE A 566 67.78 25.22 -36.05
C PHE A 566 66.73 25.85 -35.11
N LEU A 567 66.69 27.19 -35.03
CA LEU A 567 65.69 27.88 -34.20
C LEU A 567 64.25 27.65 -34.67
N ALA A 568 64.01 27.56 -35.99
CA ALA A 568 62.69 27.22 -36.52
C ALA A 568 62.26 25.79 -36.15
N LEU A 569 63.21 24.86 -36.06
CA LEU A 569 62.97 23.50 -35.58
C LEU A 569 62.72 23.47 -34.06
N VAL A 570 63.51 24.18 -33.25
CA VAL A 570 63.27 24.29 -31.80
C VAL A 570 61.89 24.88 -31.52
N LEU A 571 61.52 25.94 -32.24
CA LEU A 571 60.20 26.55 -32.11
C LEU A 571 59.07 25.61 -32.55
N MET A 572 59.30 24.74 -33.53
CA MET A 572 58.37 23.67 -33.90
C MET A 572 58.13 22.72 -32.73
N VAL A 573 59.19 22.24 -32.08
CA VAL A 573 59.09 21.29 -30.95
C VAL A 573 58.38 21.92 -29.76
N LEU A 574 58.67 23.19 -29.45
CA LEU A 574 57.98 23.92 -28.37
C LEU A 574 56.48 24.04 -28.67
N GLN A 575 56.12 24.36 -29.91
CA GLN A 575 54.72 24.44 -30.34
C GLN A 575 54.03 23.08 -30.34
N LEU A 576 54.74 22.01 -30.71
CA LEU A 576 54.22 20.65 -30.72
C LEU A 576 53.69 20.24 -29.33
N VAL A 577 54.44 20.58 -28.28
CA VAL A 577 54.07 20.22 -26.91
C VAL A 577 53.08 21.20 -26.28
N SER A 578 52.96 22.44 -26.75
CA SER A 578 52.13 23.47 -26.12
C SER A 578 50.79 23.74 -26.81
N ALA A 579 50.58 23.27 -28.04
CA ALA A 579 49.41 23.68 -28.85
C ALA A 579 48.07 23.07 -28.41
N GLY A 580 48.03 22.15 -27.43
CA GLY A 580 46.78 21.57 -26.94
C GLY A 580 46.06 20.70 -27.96
N GLY A 581 46.81 19.93 -28.74
CA GLY A 581 46.30 19.18 -29.88
C GLY A 581 45.72 17.80 -29.55
N THR A 582 46.43 17.03 -28.73
CA THR A 582 46.06 15.65 -28.35
C THR A 582 45.41 15.56 -26.98
N PHE A 583 45.84 16.43 -26.06
CA PHE A 583 45.26 16.61 -24.74
C PHE A 583 44.87 18.08 -24.54
N PRO A 584 43.90 18.37 -23.67
CA PRO A 584 43.58 19.75 -23.30
C PRO A 584 44.82 20.49 -22.82
N TRP A 585 45.09 21.68 -23.34
CA TRP A 585 46.30 22.44 -22.99
C TRP A 585 46.39 22.78 -21.49
N GLN A 586 45.26 22.76 -20.77
CA GLN A 586 45.20 22.96 -19.33
C GLN A 586 45.93 21.87 -18.53
N THR A 587 46.17 20.69 -19.13
CA THR A 587 46.91 19.60 -18.50
C THR A 587 48.43 19.75 -18.69
N LEU A 588 48.92 20.84 -19.30
CA LEU A 588 50.34 21.09 -19.46
C LEU A 588 51.01 21.33 -18.09
N PRO A 589 52.23 20.81 -17.87
CA PRO A 589 53.03 21.16 -16.70
C PRO A 589 53.20 22.69 -16.59
N ALA A 590 53.19 23.21 -15.35
CA ALA A 590 53.19 24.65 -15.08
C ALA A 590 54.25 25.47 -15.87
N PRO A 591 55.50 24.99 -16.10
CA PRO A 591 56.48 25.73 -16.90
C PRO A 591 56.13 25.91 -18.38
N LEU A 592 55.29 25.04 -18.95
CA LEU A 592 54.93 25.06 -20.38
C LEU A 592 53.63 25.82 -20.66
N LEU A 593 52.81 26.07 -19.62
CA LEU A 593 51.51 26.73 -19.75
C LEU A 593 51.60 28.12 -20.44
N PRO A 594 52.58 29.00 -20.14
CA PRO A 594 52.69 30.30 -20.81
C PRO A 594 52.93 30.18 -22.32
N LEU A 595 53.56 29.10 -22.79
CA LEU A 595 53.85 28.90 -24.21
C LEU A 595 52.56 28.73 -25.02
N HIS A 596 51.52 28.10 -24.44
CA HIS A 596 50.23 27.95 -25.11
C HIS A 596 49.62 29.31 -25.47
N HIS A 597 49.66 30.28 -24.56
CA HIS A 597 49.07 31.61 -24.75
C HIS A 597 49.89 32.56 -25.64
N VAL A 598 51.14 32.21 -25.95
CA VAL A 598 52.03 33.10 -26.72
C VAL A 598 52.28 32.58 -28.12
N LEU A 599 52.42 31.26 -28.29
CA LEU A 599 52.84 30.68 -29.55
C LEU A 599 51.70 30.61 -30.57
N PRO A 600 51.96 30.90 -31.86
CA PRO A 600 50.89 31.02 -32.86
C PRO A 600 50.25 29.68 -33.22
N MET A 601 50.91 28.54 -33.00
CA MET A 601 50.32 27.23 -33.30
C MET A 601 49.12 26.89 -32.42
N SER A 602 49.07 27.32 -31.15
CA SER A 602 47.91 27.11 -30.28
C SER A 602 46.65 27.71 -30.90
N TYR A 603 46.74 28.96 -31.36
CA TYR A 603 45.65 29.69 -32.01
C TYR A 603 45.34 29.13 -33.39
N ALA A 604 46.33 28.61 -34.12
CA ALA A 604 46.09 27.90 -35.37
C ALA A 604 45.23 26.65 -35.14
N VAL A 605 45.55 25.84 -34.13
CA VAL A 605 44.81 24.63 -33.74
C VAL A 605 43.40 24.99 -33.29
N ASP A 606 43.24 26.01 -32.43
CA ASP A 606 41.92 26.45 -31.97
C ASP A 606 41.06 26.98 -33.12
N GLY A 607 41.62 27.79 -34.02
CA GLY A 607 40.90 28.29 -35.19
C GLY A 607 40.48 27.16 -36.15
N VAL A 608 41.35 26.16 -36.38
CA VAL A 608 40.96 24.98 -37.16
C VAL A 608 39.85 24.22 -36.45
N ARG A 609 39.98 23.93 -35.15
CA ARG A 609 38.99 23.22 -34.34
C ARG A 609 37.60 23.87 -34.41
N ARG A 610 37.53 25.19 -34.23
CA ARG A 610 36.26 25.96 -34.28
C ARG A 610 35.61 25.87 -35.66
N LEU A 611 36.37 26.11 -36.72
CA LEU A 611 35.85 26.11 -38.09
C LEU A 611 35.52 24.70 -38.61
N MET A 612 36.20 23.68 -38.08
CA MET A 612 35.99 22.30 -38.45
C MET A 612 34.74 21.71 -37.80
N TYR A 613 34.52 21.94 -36.49
CA TYR A 613 33.40 21.32 -35.76
C TYR A 613 32.19 22.23 -35.52
N GLY A 614 32.24 23.50 -35.92
CA GLY A 614 31.11 24.43 -35.76
C GLY A 614 31.10 25.19 -34.43
N GLY A 615 32.27 25.44 -33.83
CA GLY A 615 32.40 26.23 -32.61
C GLY A 615 32.13 27.74 -32.82
N PRO A 616 32.00 28.52 -31.73
CA PRO A 616 31.64 29.93 -31.80
C PRO A 616 32.67 30.78 -32.56
N LEU A 617 32.22 31.44 -33.64
CA LEU A 617 33.04 32.26 -34.52
C LEU A 617 33.54 33.56 -33.87
N SER A 618 32.93 34.01 -32.77
CA SER A 618 33.33 35.23 -32.06
C SER A 618 34.78 35.17 -31.54
N ALA A 619 35.24 33.97 -31.16
CA ALA A 619 36.60 33.74 -30.67
C ALA A 619 37.65 33.69 -31.80
N LEU A 620 37.25 33.47 -33.06
CA LEU A 620 38.15 33.42 -34.21
C LEU A 620 38.87 34.76 -34.43
N GLY A 621 38.27 35.88 -33.98
CA GLY A 621 38.91 37.19 -34.04
C GLY A 621 40.22 37.26 -33.24
N LEU A 622 40.26 36.61 -32.06
CA LEU A 622 41.48 36.51 -31.26
C LEU A 622 42.51 35.63 -31.96
N ASP A 623 42.08 34.46 -32.46
CA ASP A 623 42.97 33.54 -33.19
C ASP A 623 43.63 34.26 -34.37
N LEU A 624 42.84 34.98 -35.16
CA LEU A 624 43.30 35.78 -36.29
C LEU A 624 44.23 36.91 -35.87
N ALA A 625 43.91 37.61 -34.77
CA ALA A 625 44.75 38.69 -34.26
C ALA A 625 46.14 38.18 -33.82
N VAL A 626 46.22 37.03 -33.15
CA VAL A 626 47.49 36.46 -32.68
C VAL A 626 48.29 35.88 -33.85
N VAL A 627 47.70 35.03 -34.69
CA VAL A 627 48.39 34.43 -35.84
C VAL A 627 48.81 35.52 -36.84
N GLY A 628 47.90 36.45 -37.15
CA GLY A 628 48.19 37.59 -38.00
C GLY A 628 49.22 38.53 -37.40
N GLY A 629 49.15 38.79 -36.09
CA GLY A 629 50.13 39.58 -35.34
C GLY A 629 51.54 39.00 -35.42
N TRP A 630 51.70 37.69 -35.21
CA TRP A 630 52.96 36.97 -35.41
C TRP A 630 53.48 37.10 -36.84
N GLY A 631 52.61 36.91 -37.84
CA GLY A 631 52.98 37.04 -39.24
C GLY A 631 53.46 38.44 -39.62
N LEU A 632 52.68 39.48 -39.24
CA LEU A 632 53.01 40.88 -39.52
C LEU A 632 54.27 41.33 -38.78
N ALA A 633 54.41 40.98 -37.50
CA ALA A 633 55.62 41.26 -36.73
C ALA A 633 56.84 40.58 -37.37
N ALA A 634 56.70 39.33 -37.80
CA ALA A 634 57.78 38.60 -38.45
C ALA A 634 58.20 39.23 -39.79
N LEU A 635 57.26 39.70 -40.61
CA LEU A 635 57.58 40.42 -41.85
C LEU A 635 58.24 41.77 -41.59
N ALA A 636 57.77 42.53 -40.59
CA ALA A 636 58.37 43.81 -40.21
C ALA A 636 59.81 43.63 -39.71
N LEU A 637 60.03 42.67 -38.81
CA LEU A 637 61.37 42.30 -38.34
C LEU A 637 62.23 41.70 -39.46
N GLY A 638 61.61 40.99 -40.41
CA GLY A 638 62.27 40.45 -41.60
C GLY A 638 62.78 41.56 -42.53
N ALA A 639 62.02 42.66 -42.68
CA ALA A 639 62.47 43.86 -43.38
C ALA A 639 63.67 44.51 -42.68
N LEU A 640 63.70 44.53 -41.34
CA LEU A 640 64.87 45.00 -40.58
C LEU A 640 66.08 44.07 -40.77
N ALA A 641 65.86 42.76 -40.79
CA ALA A 641 66.90 41.78 -41.10
C ALA A 641 67.46 41.98 -42.52
N ALA A 642 66.58 42.22 -43.50
CA ALA A 642 66.97 42.54 -44.88
C ALA A 642 67.76 43.86 -44.96
N ARG A 643 67.38 44.89 -44.18
CA ARG A 643 68.10 46.17 -44.12
C ARG A 643 69.52 45.98 -43.60
N ARG A 644 69.68 45.21 -42.51
CA ARG A 644 71.00 44.85 -41.97
C ARG A 644 71.81 43.98 -42.95
N ALA A 645 71.14 43.09 -43.67
CA ALA A 645 71.76 42.29 -44.72
C ALA A 645 72.10 43.12 -45.98
N GLY A 646 71.63 44.36 -46.11
CA GLY A 646 72.03 45.27 -47.19
C GLY A 646 73.36 45.98 -46.93
N THR A 647 73.80 46.07 -45.68
CA THR A 647 75.09 46.66 -45.31
C THR A 647 76.20 45.60 -45.38
N TRP A 648 77.18 45.81 -46.24
CA TRP A 648 78.33 44.91 -46.40
C TRP A 648 79.34 45.15 -45.28
N THR A 649 79.53 44.17 -44.40
CA THR A 649 80.57 44.19 -43.36
C THR A 649 81.83 43.52 -43.88
N ALA A 650 83.00 43.87 -43.30
CA ALA A 650 84.29 43.28 -43.68
C ALA A 650 84.31 41.75 -43.58
N ALA A 651 83.55 41.17 -42.64
CA ALA A 651 83.39 39.73 -42.48
C ALA A 651 82.69 39.05 -43.68
N ARG A 652 81.87 39.77 -44.45
CA ARG A 652 81.08 39.23 -45.56
C ARG A 652 81.79 39.31 -46.91
N VAL A 653 82.87 40.10 -46.99
CA VAL A 653 83.69 40.31 -48.19
C VAL A 653 84.93 39.42 -48.20
N LYS A 654 85.29 38.80 -47.06
CA LYS A 654 86.32 37.76 -47.02
C LYS A 654 85.76 36.46 -47.61
N PRO A 655 86.37 35.89 -48.66
CA PRO A 655 86.03 34.53 -49.06
C PRO A 655 86.41 33.59 -47.90
N GLU A 656 85.48 32.73 -47.48
CA GLU A 656 85.86 31.58 -46.69
C GLU A 656 86.76 30.72 -47.57
N LEU A 657 88.03 30.58 -47.18
CA LEU A 657 88.92 29.60 -47.80
C LEU A 657 88.28 28.24 -47.55
N ALA A 658 87.92 27.56 -48.64
CA ALA A 658 87.32 26.24 -48.60
C ALA A 658 88.18 25.28 -47.76
N ALA A 659 87.52 24.60 -46.82
CA ALA A 659 87.97 23.32 -46.28
C ALA A 659 86.90 22.28 -46.62
#